data_AF-A0A2K8T570-F1
#
_entry.id   AF-A0A2K8T570-F1
#
_cell.length_a   1.000
_cell.length_b   1.000
_cell.length_c   1.000
_cell.angle_alpha   90.00
_cell.angle_beta   90.00
_cell.angle_gamma   90.00
#
_symmetry.space_group_name_H-M   'P 1'
#
loop_
_entity.id
_entity.type
_entity.pdbx_description
1 polymer ?
#
loop_
_entity_poly.entity_id
_entity_poly.type
_entity_poly.pdbx_seq_one_letter_code
_entity_poly.pdbx_strand_id
1 'polypeptide(L)'
;MNEKVKSGSRNVAIVGPYLSGKTTLLESLLFVTGAISRKGSVKDSNTVGDSAAESRDRHMSVEVSAASTEYNGIRFTFIDCPGSIEFAQETYNALMGVDAAIVVCEPIRDAFGGQSLRVLTLAPLLKFLDDWEIPHLVFVNKMDRANIHVLETLHALKAVSSRPLVAHQYPIMNGEQLTGFIDMVSEQAYQYHPGAPADPIPFPESLKEEEHIARAEMLEALANFDDHLLEELLEDIEPPQEEILKDLKMELGADLVVPVFFGVAEQDYGVRPLLEALLREAPEPETTAERRLKNIKGDTALAQVLKTYYTPQGGKLSLVRVWRGKLTDGIVLNGIRTGGIYRLMGQQQQSVNQVNAGEIVALSRLEGIKTGDTISTEQQSAIKLPKAVELEPVYALAITPEKRNDEVKLSSAITKLLEEDCSLAWEQHGDTHEVILWGQGEIHLQVALDRLRRKYNLPMTTHLPQVPYKETIRKTVASVHGRYKHQSGGHGQFGDVFLEIKPLPRGTGFNFNETIVGGVVPKQYIPGVEMGVREFLTHGPLGFPIVDLAVTLTNGSYHNVDSSEQAFKQAARLAMQTGIPQAEPTLLEPILRVEVTTPSEFTSKVLQLLSGRRGQILGYEGRNDWQGWDNISAYLPQAEMQNFIVELRSLTLGVGSFHWEYDHLQEVPEKLAERVIHSNGNGGNGNGK
;
A
#
# COMPACT_ATOMS: atom_id res chain seq x y z
N MET A 1 6.08 17.48 47.87
CA MET A 1 6.65 17.22 46.53
C MET A 1 5.52 16.68 45.70
N ASN A 2 4.88 17.54 44.92
CA ASN A 2 3.80 17.14 44.03
C ASN A 2 4.45 16.66 42.74
N GLU A 3 4.60 15.34 42.58
CA GLU A 3 4.85 14.75 41.26
C GLU A 3 3.82 15.37 40.30
N LYS A 4 4.30 15.99 39.21
CA LYS A 4 3.44 16.44 38.14
C LYS A 4 2.63 15.23 37.70
N VAL A 5 1.31 15.28 37.94
CA VAL A 5 0.36 14.25 37.54
C VAL A 5 0.63 13.92 36.07
N LYS A 6 1.06 12.68 35.80
CA LYS A 6 1.14 12.08 34.47
C LYS A 6 -0.24 12.23 33.81
N SER A 7 -0.46 13.32 33.06
CA SER A 7 -1.78 13.66 32.52
C SER A 7 -1.79 13.48 31.01
N GLY A 8 -2.88 12.91 30.49
CA GLY A 8 -3.16 12.88 29.06
C GLY A 8 -3.29 11.46 28.51
N SER A 9 -2.92 11.31 27.24
CA SER A 9 -2.99 10.08 26.48
C SER A 9 -1.64 9.70 25.89
N ARG A 10 -1.51 8.45 25.45
CA ARG A 10 -0.41 7.94 24.64
C ARG A 10 -0.99 7.14 23.50
N ASN A 11 -0.62 7.50 22.28
CA ASN A 11 -1.14 6.82 21.09
C ASN A 11 0.02 6.13 20.41
N VAL A 12 -0.04 4.81 20.38
CA VAL A 12 1.13 3.98 20.04
C VAL A 12 0.75 2.99 18.96
N ALA A 13 1.41 3.07 17.81
CA ALA A 13 1.26 2.05 16.77
C ALA A 13 2.12 0.83 17.09
N ILE A 14 1.64 -0.37 16.76
CA ILE A 14 2.43 -1.60 16.81
C ILE A 14 2.61 -2.07 15.37
N VAL A 15 3.86 -2.01 14.91
CA VAL A 15 4.25 -2.19 13.51
C VAL A 15 5.39 -3.18 13.39
N GLY A 16 5.67 -3.65 12.17
CA GLY A 16 6.73 -4.62 11.91
C GLY A 16 6.29 -5.78 11.02
N PRO A 17 7.24 -6.66 10.64
CA PRO A 17 7.02 -7.63 9.57
C PRO A 17 5.96 -8.66 9.89
N TYR A 18 5.50 -9.38 8.86
CA TYR A 18 4.60 -10.51 9.02
C TYR A 18 5.16 -11.53 10.04
N LEU A 19 4.28 -12.05 10.89
CA LEU A 19 4.58 -13.01 11.97
C LEU A 19 5.49 -12.52 13.11
N SER A 20 5.94 -11.26 13.16
CA SER A 20 6.79 -10.78 14.27
C SER A 20 6.14 -10.81 15.66
N GLY A 21 4.81 -10.97 15.72
CA GLY A 21 4.06 -11.10 16.97
C GLY A 21 3.45 -9.79 17.48
N LYS A 22 3.19 -8.82 16.58
CA LYS A 22 2.50 -7.54 16.88
C LYS A 22 1.20 -7.73 17.66
N THR A 23 0.27 -8.52 17.13
CA THR A 23 -1.01 -8.78 17.78
C THR A 23 -0.85 -9.50 19.12
N THR A 24 0.14 -10.40 19.24
CA THR A 24 0.46 -11.04 20.53
C THR A 24 1.01 -10.03 21.55
N LEU A 25 1.83 -9.08 21.11
CA LEU A 25 2.29 -7.97 21.95
C LEU A 25 1.12 -7.09 22.39
N LEU A 26 0.17 -6.78 21.48
CA LEU A 26 -1.05 -6.06 21.85
C LEU A 26 -1.83 -6.79 22.94
N GLU A 27 -2.08 -8.10 22.78
CA GLU A 27 -2.77 -8.92 23.79
C GLU A 27 -2.06 -8.88 25.14
N SER A 28 -0.73 -8.98 25.13
CA SER A 28 0.07 -8.90 26.35
C SER A 28 -0.01 -7.52 27.01
N LEU A 29 0.08 -6.44 26.25
CA LEU A 29 -0.09 -5.07 26.75
C LEU A 29 -1.46 -4.89 27.41
N LEU A 30 -2.54 -5.29 26.73
CA LEU A 30 -3.90 -5.19 27.27
C LEU A 30 -4.12 -6.06 28.52
N PHE A 31 -3.45 -7.21 28.61
CA PHE A 31 -3.51 -8.06 29.79
C PHE A 31 -2.72 -7.47 30.97
N VAL A 32 -1.51 -6.96 30.70
CA VAL A 32 -0.65 -6.32 31.69
C VAL A 32 -1.28 -5.07 32.27
N THR A 33 -2.01 -4.27 31.48
CA THR A 33 -2.77 -3.11 31.96
C THR A 33 -4.07 -3.49 32.67
N GLY A 34 -4.51 -4.75 32.58
CA GLY A 34 -5.77 -5.23 33.15
C GLY A 34 -7.01 -4.89 32.31
N ALA A 35 -6.86 -4.40 31.07
CA ALA A 35 -7.98 -4.17 30.15
C ALA A 35 -8.70 -5.46 29.76
N ILE A 36 -7.98 -6.58 29.68
CA ILE A 36 -8.56 -7.90 29.45
C ILE A 36 -8.19 -8.85 30.59
N SER A 37 -9.13 -9.71 30.98
CA SER A 37 -8.91 -10.68 32.07
C SER A 37 -8.17 -11.94 31.61
N ARG A 38 -8.13 -12.20 30.30
CA ARG A 38 -7.46 -13.35 29.69
C ARG A 38 -6.90 -12.94 28.33
N LYS A 39 -5.66 -13.33 28.05
CA LYS A 39 -5.02 -13.17 26.74
C LYS A 39 -5.69 -14.04 25.69
N GLY A 40 -6.01 -13.44 24.55
CA GLY A 40 -6.34 -14.15 23.32
C GLY A 40 -5.10 -14.75 22.67
N SER A 41 -5.32 -15.62 21.69
CA SER A 41 -4.27 -16.19 20.84
C SER A 41 -4.72 -16.16 19.38
N VAL A 42 -3.77 -15.89 18.49
CA VAL A 42 -4.03 -15.88 17.03
C VAL A 42 -4.45 -17.28 16.55
N LYS A 43 -3.93 -18.33 17.19
CA LYS A 43 -4.26 -19.73 16.89
C LYS A 43 -5.73 -20.05 17.20
N ASP A 44 -6.26 -19.48 18.28
CA ASP A 44 -7.64 -19.69 18.72
C ASP A 44 -8.62 -18.64 18.12
N SER A 45 -8.12 -17.75 17.24
CA SER A 45 -8.90 -16.71 16.55
C SER A 45 -9.77 -15.84 17.48
N ASN A 46 -9.26 -15.53 18.67
CA ASN A 46 -9.98 -14.80 19.72
C ASN A 46 -9.24 -13.55 20.23
N THR A 47 -8.25 -13.05 19.48
CA THR A 47 -7.56 -11.79 19.80
C THR A 47 -8.46 -10.58 19.54
N VAL A 48 -8.19 -9.50 20.27
CA VAL A 48 -8.80 -8.18 20.13
C VAL A 48 -8.33 -7.51 18.83
N GLY A 49 -7.04 -7.63 18.50
CA GLY A 49 -6.45 -7.03 17.29
C GLY A 49 -7.04 -7.60 16.00
N ASP A 50 -7.17 -8.93 15.88
CA ASP A 50 -7.69 -9.61 14.68
C ASP A 50 -9.18 -9.91 14.79
N SER A 51 -9.98 -8.86 14.91
CA SER A 51 -11.42 -9.00 15.06
C SER A 51 -12.16 -9.31 13.75
N ALA A 52 -11.65 -8.85 12.60
CA ALA A 52 -12.22 -9.09 11.29
C ALA A 52 -12.19 -10.58 10.91
N ALA A 53 -13.22 -11.05 10.21
CA ALA A 53 -13.31 -12.43 9.78
C ALA A 53 -12.19 -12.79 8.80
N GLU A 54 -11.83 -11.85 7.92
CA GLU A 54 -10.74 -11.98 6.96
C GLU A 54 -9.39 -12.18 7.65
N SER A 55 -9.15 -11.48 8.77
CA SER A 55 -7.94 -11.66 9.57
C SER A 55 -7.89 -13.03 10.25
N ARG A 56 -9.01 -13.47 10.84
CA ARG A 56 -9.12 -14.75 11.56
C ARG A 56 -8.93 -15.95 10.67
N ASP A 57 -9.50 -15.92 9.47
CA ASP A 57 -9.41 -17.04 8.52
C ASP A 57 -7.98 -17.22 7.98
N ARG A 58 -7.20 -16.13 7.96
CA ARG A 58 -5.82 -16.12 7.45
C ARG A 58 -4.77 -16.16 8.55
N HIS A 59 -5.18 -16.11 9.83
CA HIS A 59 -4.28 -15.93 10.97
C HIS A 59 -3.27 -14.78 10.76
N MET A 60 -3.75 -13.68 10.20
CA MET A 60 -2.94 -12.50 9.84
C MET A 60 -3.80 -11.25 9.88
N SER A 61 -3.29 -10.16 10.47
CA SER A 61 -3.95 -8.85 10.43
C SER A 61 -3.98 -8.30 9.00
N VAL A 62 -5.19 -7.98 8.50
CA VAL A 62 -5.41 -7.39 7.16
C VAL A 62 -5.96 -5.96 7.21
N GLU A 63 -6.24 -5.44 8.41
CA GLU A 63 -6.67 -4.06 8.63
C GLU A 63 -6.14 -3.55 9.98
N VAL A 64 -6.14 -2.23 10.13
CA VAL A 64 -5.76 -1.57 11.38
C VAL A 64 -6.83 -1.79 12.45
N SER A 65 -6.42 -2.17 13.66
CA SER A 65 -7.31 -2.33 14.82
C SER A 65 -6.86 -1.44 15.98
N ALA A 66 -7.81 -0.77 16.62
CA ALA A 66 -7.54 0.12 17.75
C ALA A 66 -8.05 -0.49 19.07
N ALA A 67 -7.24 -0.37 20.12
CA ALA A 67 -7.58 -0.83 21.46
C ALA A 67 -7.15 0.19 22.52
N SER A 68 -8.10 0.64 23.34
CA SER A 68 -7.86 1.66 24.38
C SER A 68 -7.80 1.04 25.78
N THR A 69 -6.85 1.45 26.61
CA THR A 69 -6.71 1.00 28.02
C THR A 69 -6.23 2.15 28.91
N GLU A 70 -6.31 1.99 30.23
CA GLU A 70 -5.78 2.94 31.21
C GLU A 70 -4.72 2.27 32.06
N TYR A 71 -3.60 2.96 32.26
CA TYR A 71 -2.49 2.48 33.08
C TYR A 71 -1.82 3.65 33.79
N ASN A 72 -1.65 3.55 35.11
CA ASN A 72 -1.05 4.59 35.95
C ASN A 72 -1.62 6.01 35.72
N GLY A 73 -2.94 6.12 35.48
CA GLY A 73 -3.63 7.39 35.26
C GLY A 73 -3.51 7.97 33.84
N ILE A 74 -2.78 7.31 32.94
CA ILE A 74 -2.67 7.67 31.52
C ILE A 74 -3.54 6.74 30.68
N ARG A 75 -4.20 7.29 29.65
CA ARG A 75 -4.92 6.49 28.65
C ARG A 75 -4.00 6.12 27.49
N PHE A 76 -3.85 4.83 27.23
CA PHE A 76 -3.17 4.32 26.04
C PHE A 76 -4.20 3.97 24.96
N THR A 77 -3.93 4.39 23.73
CA THR A 77 -4.60 3.87 22.54
C THR A 77 -3.55 3.17 21.69
N PHE A 78 -3.60 1.84 21.66
CA PHE A 78 -2.75 1.03 20.80
C PHE A 78 -3.41 0.83 19.44
N ILE A 79 -2.60 0.93 18.39
CA ILE A 79 -3.02 0.69 17.00
C ILE A 79 -2.23 -0.49 16.45
N ASP A 80 -2.85 -1.67 16.41
CA ASP A 80 -2.24 -2.86 15.80
C ASP A 80 -2.37 -2.77 14.28
N CYS A 81 -1.23 -2.84 13.60
CA CYS A 81 -1.15 -2.62 12.16
C CYS A 81 -0.81 -3.93 11.42
N PRO A 82 -1.33 -4.12 10.19
CA PRO A 82 -0.97 -5.25 9.33
C PRO A 82 0.55 -5.40 9.13
N GLY A 83 1.03 -6.65 9.12
CA GLY A 83 2.46 -6.93 8.91
C GLY A 83 2.86 -7.24 7.47
N SER A 84 1.89 -7.49 6.60
CA SER A 84 2.16 -7.74 5.18
C SER A 84 2.32 -6.42 4.44
N ILE A 85 3.34 -6.35 3.57
CA ILE A 85 3.62 -5.19 2.72
C ILE A 85 2.43 -4.84 1.81
N GLU A 86 1.57 -5.81 1.49
CA GLU A 86 0.39 -5.58 0.65
C GLU A 86 -0.66 -4.68 1.32
N PHE A 87 -0.59 -4.52 2.66
CA PHE A 87 -1.45 -3.64 3.44
C PHE A 87 -0.66 -2.47 4.06
N ALA A 88 0.49 -2.11 3.48
CA ALA A 88 1.35 -1.04 4.01
C ALA A 88 0.62 0.32 4.06
N GLN A 89 -0.27 0.60 3.10
CA GLN A 89 -1.06 1.85 3.09
C GLN A 89 -1.91 2.02 4.37
N GLU A 90 -2.51 0.94 4.86
CA GLU A 90 -3.29 0.94 6.11
C GLU A 90 -2.40 1.38 7.28
N THR A 91 -1.19 0.82 7.35
CA THR A 91 -0.19 1.14 8.37
C THR A 91 0.29 2.58 8.27
N TYR A 92 0.63 3.05 7.07
CA TYR A 92 1.09 4.43 6.85
C TYR A 92 0.04 5.46 7.22
N ASN A 93 -1.23 5.22 6.87
CA ASN A 93 -2.34 6.11 7.25
C ASN A 93 -2.51 6.19 8.78
N ALA A 94 -2.36 5.08 9.49
CA ALA A 94 -2.44 5.03 10.94
C ALA A 94 -1.26 5.76 11.62
N LEU A 95 -0.04 5.53 11.13
CA LEU A 95 1.19 6.12 11.66
C LEU A 95 1.19 7.66 11.62
N MET A 96 0.45 8.27 10.70
CA MET A 96 0.30 9.74 10.66
C MET A 96 -0.29 10.35 11.94
N GLY A 97 -1.05 9.56 12.72
CA GLY A 97 -1.78 10.03 13.89
C GLY A 97 -1.24 9.63 15.25
N VAL A 98 -0.14 8.87 15.33
CA VAL A 98 0.40 8.36 16.59
C VAL A 98 1.49 9.25 17.16
N ASP A 99 1.72 9.09 18.47
CA ASP A 99 2.77 9.80 19.20
C ASP A 99 4.09 8.99 19.14
N ALA A 100 4.00 7.66 19.16
CA ALA A 100 5.14 6.77 18.98
C ALA A 100 4.75 5.47 18.26
N ALA A 101 5.74 4.71 17.79
CA ALA A 101 5.57 3.36 17.25
C ALA A 101 6.44 2.33 17.99
N ILE A 102 5.94 1.10 18.11
CA ILE A 102 6.71 -0.07 18.52
C ILE A 102 6.98 -0.92 17.28
N VAL A 103 8.23 -0.97 16.85
CA VAL A 103 8.71 -1.82 15.78
C VAL A 103 8.99 -3.21 16.35
N VAL A 104 8.08 -4.14 16.12
CA VAL A 104 8.18 -5.53 16.56
C VAL A 104 8.90 -6.35 15.51
N CYS A 105 10.03 -6.93 15.89
CA CYS A 105 10.81 -7.82 15.02
C CYS A 105 11.17 -9.11 15.76
N GLU A 106 11.58 -10.13 15.02
CA GLU A 106 12.18 -11.33 15.60
C GLU A 106 13.70 -11.15 15.67
N PRO A 107 14.40 -11.87 16.57
CA PRO A 107 15.84 -11.93 16.62
C PRO A 107 16.43 -12.23 15.24
N ILE A 108 17.26 -11.30 14.78
CA ILE A 108 17.85 -11.35 13.45
C ILE A 108 19.21 -12.04 13.60
N ARG A 109 19.32 -13.22 12.98
CA ARG A 109 20.57 -13.99 12.96
C ARG A 109 21.54 -13.39 11.94
N ASP A 110 22.81 -13.23 12.32
CA ASP A 110 23.94 -13.09 11.39
C ASP A 110 25.04 -14.10 11.78
N ALA A 111 25.36 -15.11 10.96
CA ALA A 111 26.30 -15.12 9.82
C ALA A 111 27.77 -15.43 10.21
N PHE A 112 28.26 -16.62 9.81
CA PHE A 112 29.62 -16.73 9.29
C PHE A 112 29.54 -16.39 7.79
N GLY A 113 29.94 -15.18 7.38
CA GLY A 113 30.05 -14.81 5.96
C GLY A 113 29.37 -13.53 5.47
N GLY A 114 28.73 -12.73 6.35
CA GLY A 114 28.31 -11.36 6.04
C GLY A 114 26.82 -11.17 5.67
N GLN A 115 26.13 -10.41 6.54
CA GLN A 115 24.84 -9.71 6.44
C GLN A 115 23.54 -10.52 6.35
N SER A 116 22.62 -10.24 7.28
CA SER A 116 21.32 -10.87 7.39
C SER A 116 20.35 -10.11 6.54
N LEU A 117 20.10 -10.59 5.32
CA LEU A 117 19.16 -9.95 4.41
C LEU A 117 17.73 -9.87 4.99
N ARG A 118 17.40 -10.61 6.06
CA ARG A 118 16.10 -10.51 6.75
C ARG A 118 15.87 -9.16 7.43
N VAL A 119 16.93 -8.47 7.86
CA VAL A 119 16.79 -7.12 8.44
C VAL A 119 16.21 -6.12 7.44
N LEU A 120 16.44 -6.35 6.14
CA LEU A 120 15.90 -5.51 5.07
C LEU A 120 14.37 -5.46 5.08
N THR A 121 13.69 -6.48 5.64
CA THR A 121 12.22 -6.49 5.80
C THR A 121 11.70 -5.37 6.69
N LEU A 122 12.54 -4.79 7.54
CA LEU A 122 12.22 -3.63 8.38
C LEU A 122 12.47 -2.30 7.66
N ALA A 123 13.36 -2.29 6.66
CA ALA A 123 13.86 -1.05 6.06
C ALA A 123 12.75 -0.15 5.50
N PRO A 124 11.72 -0.64 4.76
CA PRO A 124 10.65 0.24 4.26
C PRO A 124 9.83 0.90 5.37
N LEU A 125 9.66 0.21 6.50
CA LEU A 125 8.95 0.73 7.66
C LEU A 125 9.79 1.76 8.41
N LEU A 126 11.06 1.44 8.68
CA LEU A 126 11.99 2.36 9.35
C LEU A 126 12.19 3.62 8.53
N LYS A 127 12.38 3.50 7.21
CA LYS A 127 12.45 4.65 6.30
C LYS A 127 11.22 5.53 6.39
N PHE A 128 10.02 4.95 6.46
CA PHE A 128 8.79 5.72 6.64
C PHE A 128 8.76 6.43 8.00
N LEU A 129 9.15 5.75 9.08
CA LEU A 129 9.20 6.37 10.41
C LEU A 129 10.18 7.55 10.40
N ASP A 130 11.37 7.38 9.82
CA ASP A 130 12.42 8.41 9.74
C ASP A 130 11.97 9.61 8.88
N ASP A 131 11.43 9.37 7.68
CA ASP A 131 10.95 10.43 6.77
C ASP A 131 9.84 11.28 7.38
N TRP A 132 9.04 10.67 8.24
CA TRP A 132 7.95 11.33 8.95
C TRP A 132 8.32 11.74 10.37
N GLU A 133 9.58 11.56 10.77
CA GLU A 133 10.11 11.79 12.11
C GLU A 133 9.21 11.16 13.17
N ILE A 134 8.77 9.90 13.06
CA ILE A 134 7.88 9.28 14.05
C ILE A 134 8.73 8.58 15.12
N PRO A 135 8.72 9.07 16.37
CA PRO A 135 9.44 8.42 17.47
C PRO A 135 9.10 6.95 17.57
N HIS A 136 10.12 6.11 17.69
CA HIS A 136 9.89 4.68 17.71
C HIS A 136 10.85 3.93 18.61
N LEU A 137 10.36 2.80 19.10
CA LEU A 137 11.10 1.84 19.91
C LEU A 137 11.12 0.51 19.17
N VAL A 138 12.16 -0.29 19.37
CA VAL A 138 12.23 -1.65 18.84
C VAL A 138 11.94 -2.64 19.96
N PHE A 139 11.04 -3.58 19.70
CA PHE A 139 10.81 -4.74 20.57
C PHE A 139 11.21 -6.02 19.83
N VAL A 140 12.35 -6.59 20.21
CA VAL A 140 12.85 -7.87 19.71
C VAL A 140 12.11 -8.99 20.44
N ASN A 141 11.09 -9.53 19.78
CA ASN A 141 10.17 -10.52 20.32
C ASN A 141 10.58 -11.95 19.98
N LYS A 142 10.11 -12.93 20.75
CA LYS A 142 10.41 -14.36 20.56
C LYS A 142 11.87 -14.72 20.82
N MET A 143 12.46 -14.10 21.85
CA MET A 143 13.79 -14.42 22.33
C MET A 143 13.95 -15.89 22.78
N ASP A 144 12.85 -16.58 23.10
CA ASP A 144 12.79 -18.03 23.40
C ASP A 144 13.10 -18.92 22.18
N ARG A 145 13.17 -18.35 20.98
CA ARG A 145 13.49 -19.06 19.73
C ARG A 145 14.87 -18.69 19.18
N ALA A 146 15.61 -17.88 19.93
CA ALA A 146 16.93 -17.42 19.57
C ALA A 146 18.00 -18.23 20.31
N ASN A 147 19.01 -18.64 19.54
CA ASN A 147 20.31 -19.07 20.04
C ASN A 147 21.32 -18.07 19.45
N ILE A 148 21.21 -16.81 19.87
CA ILE A 148 21.86 -15.65 19.25
C ILE A 148 22.43 -14.76 20.35
N HIS A 149 23.59 -14.17 20.10
CA HIS A 149 24.14 -13.12 20.95
C HIS A 149 23.40 -11.80 20.71
N VAL A 150 22.97 -11.14 21.79
CA VAL A 150 22.20 -9.88 21.77
C VAL A 150 22.84 -8.82 20.87
N LEU A 151 24.16 -8.68 20.97
CA LEU A 151 24.96 -7.74 20.20
C LEU A 151 24.85 -7.97 18.69
N GLU A 152 24.73 -9.22 18.22
CA GLU A 152 24.56 -9.52 16.79
C GLU A 152 23.22 -8.99 16.27
N THR A 153 22.14 -9.12 17.06
CA THR A 153 20.84 -8.58 16.68
C THR A 153 20.87 -7.05 16.64
N LEU A 154 21.53 -6.41 17.61
CA LEU A 154 21.71 -4.95 17.61
C LEU A 154 22.52 -4.48 16.40
N HIS A 155 23.63 -5.15 16.07
CA HIS A 155 24.44 -4.84 14.90
C HIS A 155 23.68 -4.99 13.58
N ALA A 156 22.88 -6.06 13.44
CA ALA A 156 22.03 -6.24 12.26
C ALA A 156 21.02 -5.09 12.13
N LEU A 157 20.35 -4.71 13.22
CA LEU A 157 19.40 -3.60 13.23
C LEU A 157 20.07 -2.24 12.92
N LYS A 158 21.30 -2.01 13.39
CA LYS A 158 22.10 -0.80 13.08
C LYS A 158 22.31 -0.63 11.57
N ALA A 159 22.29 -1.70 10.77
CA ALA A 159 22.47 -1.62 9.32
C ALA A 159 21.29 -1.01 8.54
N VAL A 160 20.09 -0.95 9.14
CA VAL A 160 18.86 -0.44 8.49
C VAL A 160 18.19 0.71 9.24
N SER A 161 18.64 1.00 10.46
CA SER A 161 18.19 2.17 11.19
C SER A 161 19.07 3.37 10.85
N SER A 162 18.44 4.49 10.49
CA SER A 162 19.19 5.75 10.30
C SER A 162 19.53 6.43 11.63
N ARG A 163 18.85 6.05 12.71
CA ARG A 163 19.04 6.57 14.06
C ARG A 163 19.93 5.62 14.88
N PRO A 164 20.74 6.14 15.81
CA PRO A 164 21.46 5.30 16.77
C PRO A 164 20.47 4.47 17.61
N LEU A 165 20.72 3.16 17.65
CA LEU A 165 20.00 2.23 18.51
C LEU A 165 20.59 2.25 19.91
N VAL A 166 19.74 2.42 20.92
CA VAL A 166 20.15 2.41 22.33
C VAL A 166 19.54 1.21 23.04
N ALA A 167 20.37 0.31 23.54
CA ALA A 167 19.89 -0.85 24.27
C ALA A 167 19.37 -0.40 25.63
N HIS A 168 18.06 -0.47 25.85
CA HIS A 168 17.48 -0.15 27.17
C HIS A 168 17.69 -1.29 28.16
N GLN A 169 17.88 -2.51 27.63
CA GLN A 169 17.99 -3.73 28.41
C GLN A 169 19.02 -4.67 27.83
N TYR A 170 19.70 -5.40 28.73
CA TYR A 170 20.51 -6.55 28.36
C TYR A 170 19.80 -7.84 28.82
N PRO A 171 19.34 -8.72 27.91
CA PRO A 171 18.59 -9.91 28.31
C PRO A 171 19.49 -10.94 29.01
N ILE A 172 18.98 -11.53 30.09
CA ILE A 172 19.65 -12.60 30.84
C ILE A 172 19.16 -13.94 30.30
N MET A 173 20.04 -14.64 29.59
CA MET A 173 19.77 -15.92 28.95
C MET A 173 20.32 -17.09 29.77
N ASN A 174 19.56 -18.18 29.87
CA ASN A 174 20.03 -19.48 30.34
C ASN A 174 19.86 -20.51 29.22
N GLY A 175 20.94 -20.73 28.45
CA GLY A 175 20.83 -21.41 27.16
C GLY A 175 19.94 -20.61 26.20
N GLU A 176 18.88 -21.23 25.69
CA GLU A 176 17.91 -20.59 24.77
C GLU A 176 16.74 -19.92 25.53
N GLN A 177 16.68 -20.03 26.85
CA GLN A 177 15.59 -19.47 27.64
C GLN A 177 15.91 -18.05 28.11
N LEU A 178 15.04 -17.10 27.76
CA LEU A 178 15.03 -15.77 28.37
C LEU A 178 14.55 -15.88 29.82
N THR A 179 15.44 -15.63 30.79
CA THR A 179 15.14 -15.77 32.22
C THR A 179 14.99 -14.44 32.94
N GLY A 180 15.48 -13.35 32.35
CA GLY A 180 15.48 -12.05 32.98
C GLY A 180 16.07 -10.98 32.07
N PHE A 181 16.35 -9.82 32.64
CA PHE A 181 17.02 -8.72 31.96
C PHE A 181 17.80 -7.89 32.98
N ILE A 182 18.83 -7.20 32.52
CA ILE A 182 19.50 -6.13 33.24
C ILE A 182 18.95 -4.82 32.66
N ASP A 183 18.49 -3.93 33.53
CA ASP A 183 18.08 -2.58 33.15
C ASP A 183 19.32 -1.72 32.96
N MET A 184 19.54 -1.21 31.75
CA MET A 184 20.73 -0.42 31.43
C MET A 184 20.70 0.98 32.00
N VAL A 185 19.57 1.46 32.55
CA VAL A 185 19.49 2.75 33.25
C VAL A 185 19.85 2.56 34.71
N SER A 186 19.20 1.58 35.36
CA SER A 186 19.34 1.37 36.81
C SER A 186 20.47 0.42 37.23
N GLU A 187 21.07 -0.30 36.28
CA GLU A 187 22.06 -1.38 36.48
C GLU A 187 21.56 -2.52 37.37
N GLN A 188 20.25 -2.59 37.57
CA GLN A 188 19.61 -3.64 38.36
C GLN A 188 19.23 -4.82 37.47
N ALA A 189 19.62 -6.03 37.90
CA ALA A 189 19.20 -7.26 37.27
C ALA A 189 17.83 -7.71 37.79
N TYR A 190 17.00 -8.24 36.89
CA TYR A 190 15.65 -8.71 37.17
C TYR A 190 15.42 -10.11 36.60
N GLN A 191 14.66 -10.93 37.30
CA GLN A 191 14.24 -12.26 36.86
C GLN A 191 12.75 -12.29 36.51
N TYR A 192 12.41 -12.86 35.35
CA TYR A 192 11.03 -13.01 34.93
C TYR A 192 10.32 -14.17 35.64
N HIS A 193 9.02 -13.97 35.89
CA HIS A 193 8.11 -14.98 36.41
C HIS A 193 6.84 -15.04 35.56
N PRO A 194 6.30 -16.23 35.25
CA PRO A 194 5.07 -16.36 34.47
C PRO A 194 3.90 -15.60 35.09
N GLY A 195 3.32 -14.66 34.33
CA GLY A 195 2.13 -13.91 34.73
C GLY A 195 2.33 -12.87 35.84
N ALA A 196 3.57 -12.66 36.31
CA ALA A 196 3.89 -11.71 37.38
C ALA A 196 4.93 -10.67 36.91
N PRO A 197 5.09 -9.54 37.62
CA PRO A 197 6.23 -8.66 37.45
C PRO A 197 7.56 -9.40 37.68
N ALA A 198 8.64 -8.86 37.11
CA ALA A 198 9.98 -9.39 37.34
C ALA A 198 10.50 -8.97 38.72
N ASP A 199 11.17 -9.88 39.42
CA ASP A 199 11.75 -9.61 40.74
C ASP A 199 13.23 -9.20 40.62
N PRO A 200 13.71 -8.23 41.43
CA PRO A 200 15.12 -7.88 41.44
C PRO A 200 15.96 -9.04 41.95
N ILE A 201 17.07 -9.31 41.28
CA ILE A 201 18.04 -10.35 41.65
C ILE A 201 19.45 -9.74 41.79
N PRO A 202 20.39 -10.43 42.47
CA PRO A 202 21.79 -10.06 42.40
C PRO A 202 22.29 -10.00 40.96
N PHE A 203 23.16 -9.04 40.67
CA PHE A 203 23.77 -8.88 39.36
C PHE A 203 24.52 -10.17 38.94
N PRO A 204 24.33 -10.72 37.73
CA PRO A 204 25.07 -11.88 37.27
C PRO A 204 26.52 -11.52 36.89
N GLU A 205 27.50 -11.89 37.72
CA GLU A 205 28.92 -11.57 37.50
C GLU A 205 29.46 -11.99 36.12
N SER A 206 28.91 -13.04 35.50
CA SER A 206 29.31 -13.51 34.17
C SER A 206 28.93 -12.56 33.03
N LEU A 207 27.97 -11.65 33.24
CA LEU A 207 27.48 -10.71 32.23
C LEU A 207 28.02 -9.30 32.43
N LYS A 208 28.85 -9.06 33.45
CA LYS A 208 29.34 -7.74 33.83
C LYS A 208 30.13 -7.03 32.73
N GLU A 209 31.00 -7.75 32.04
CA GLU A 209 31.78 -7.17 30.95
C GLU A 209 30.91 -6.81 29.74
N GLU A 210 29.99 -7.70 29.35
CA GLU A 210 29.09 -7.48 28.21
C GLU A 210 28.11 -6.33 28.49
N GLU A 211 27.58 -6.27 29.71
CA GLU A 211 26.71 -5.19 30.15
C GLU A 211 27.43 -3.84 30.16
N HIS A 212 28.63 -3.77 30.73
CA HIS A 212 29.41 -2.53 30.75
C HIS A 212 29.69 -2.01 29.33
N ILE A 213 29.99 -2.90 28.38
CA ILE A 213 30.16 -2.52 26.97
C ILE A 213 28.85 -1.96 26.40
N ALA A 214 27.73 -2.65 26.61
CA ALA A 214 26.42 -2.22 26.11
C ALA A 214 25.95 -0.89 26.72
N ARG A 215 26.19 -0.69 28.03
CA ARG A 215 25.87 0.55 28.75
C ARG A 215 26.76 1.70 28.29
N ALA A 216 28.06 1.47 28.09
CA ALA A 216 28.94 2.48 27.52
C ALA A 216 28.48 2.91 26.11
N GLU A 217 28.14 1.96 25.23
CA GLU A 217 27.58 2.28 23.90
C GLU A 217 26.27 3.08 24.00
N MET A 218 25.41 2.76 24.97
CA MET A 218 24.17 3.51 25.22
C MET A 218 24.48 4.96 25.62
N LEU A 219 25.36 5.17 26.60
CA LEU A 219 25.69 6.50 27.11
C LEU A 219 26.42 7.35 26.05
N GLU A 220 27.35 6.75 25.29
CA GLU A 220 28.02 7.41 24.16
C GLU A 220 27.02 7.85 23.08
N ALA A 221 26.00 7.03 22.80
CA ALA A 221 24.97 7.37 21.83
C ALA A 221 24.13 8.58 22.28
N LEU A 222 23.75 8.63 23.56
CA LEU A 222 22.98 9.74 24.16
C LEU A 222 23.84 11.02 24.24
N ALA A 223 25.11 10.90 24.61
CA ALA A 223 26.04 12.02 24.74
C ALA A 223 26.32 12.77 23.43
N ASN A 224 25.99 12.19 22.27
CA ASN A 224 26.03 12.92 20.99
C ASN A 224 25.00 14.05 20.90
N PHE A 225 24.00 14.06 21.80
CA PHE A 225 22.90 15.01 21.82
C PHE A 225 22.80 15.81 23.13
N ASP A 226 23.52 15.41 24.18
CA ASP A 226 23.64 16.15 25.44
C ASP A 226 25.13 16.45 25.76
N ASP A 227 25.49 17.73 25.66
CA ASP A 227 26.85 18.22 25.95
C ASP A 227 27.25 17.99 27.42
N HIS A 228 26.29 18.00 28.36
CA HIS A 228 26.56 17.79 29.77
C HIS A 228 26.94 16.33 30.03
N LEU A 229 26.16 15.39 29.48
CA LEU A 229 26.45 13.97 29.56
C LEU A 229 27.80 13.64 28.92
N LEU A 230 28.14 14.30 27.80
CA LEU A 230 29.46 14.14 27.17
C LEU A 230 30.61 14.59 28.08
N GLU A 231 30.46 15.73 28.76
CA GLU A 231 31.46 16.23 29.72
C GLU A 231 31.66 15.24 30.88
N GLU A 232 30.56 14.72 31.45
CA GLU A 232 30.63 13.71 32.52
C GLU A 232 31.36 12.44 32.07
N LEU A 233 31.05 11.91 30.88
CA LEU A 233 31.71 10.72 30.34
C LEU A 233 33.21 10.94 30.09
N LEU A 234 33.62 12.14 29.64
CA LEU A 234 35.03 12.47 29.41
C LEU A 234 35.81 12.65 30.72
N GLU A 235 35.13 13.04 31.80
CA GLU A 235 35.71 13.18 33.13
C GLU A 235 35.63 11.90 33.99
N ASP A 236 35.18 10.78 33.41
CA ASP A 236 34.90 9.51 34.11
C ASP A 236 33.92 9.69 35.29
N ILE A 237 32.97 10.63 35.17
CA ILE A 237 31.89 10.86 36.13
C ILE A 237 30.68 10.01 35.74
N GLU A 238 30.14 9.27 36.71
CA GLU A 238 28.98 8.40 36.49
C GLU A 238 27.67 9.21 36.52
N PRO A 239 26.91 9.24 35.40
CA PRO A 239 25.71 10.07 35.29
C PRO A 239 24.57 9.53 36.18
N PRO A 240 23.79 10.40 36.82
CA PRO A 240 22.67 9.97 37.65
C PRO A 240 21.52 9.38 36.82
N GLN A 241 20.82 8.37 37.35
CA GLN A 241 19.72 7.69 36.64
C GLN A 241 18.60 8.64 36.17
N GLU A 242 18.30 9.68 36.94
CA GLU A 242 17.28 10.67 36.57
C GLU A 242 17.66 11.48 35.33
N GLU A 243 18.95 11.68 35.11
CA GLU A 243 19.50 12.39 33.94
C GLU A 243 19.42 11.50 32.70
N ILE A 244 19.88 10.25 32.79
CA ILE A 244 19.74 9.27 31.70
C ILE A 244 18.28 9.14 31.25
N LEU A 245 17.33 9.06 32.19
CA LEU A 245 15.89 9.00 31.86
C LEU A 245 15.37 10.28 31.21
N LYS A 246 15.89 11.44 31.62
CA LYS A 246 15.52 12.73 31.05
C LYS A 246 15.99 12.79 29.59
N ASP A 247 17.21 12.36 29.34
CA ASP A 247 17.81 12.36 28.01
C ASP A 247 17.06 11.38 27.11
N LEU A 248 16.88 10.12 27.53
CA LEU A 248 16.05 9.14 26.79
C LEU A 248 14.68 9.69 26.40
N LYS A 249 14.00 10.42 27.30
CA LYS A 249 12.71 11.08 26.99
C LYS A 249 12.86 12.18 25.93
N MET A 250 13.87 13.03 26.05
CA MET A 250 14.12 14.14 25.13
C MET A 250 14.52 13.62 23.74
N GLU A 251 15.50 12.72 23.66
CA GLU A 251 15.99 12.19 22.38
C GLU A 251 14.95 11.29 21.70
N LEU A 252 14.22 10.43 22.43
CA LEU A 252 13.13 9.65 21.83
C LEU A 252 12.04 10.58 21.31
N GLY A 253 11.62 11.57 22.11
CA GLY A 253 10.58 12.53 21.71
C GLY A 253 10.97 13.35 20.47
N ALA A 254 12.27 13.59 20.28
CA ALA A 254 12.85 14.27 19.12
C ALA A 254 13.17 13.34 17.93
N ASP A 255 12.89 12.03 18.04
CA ASP A 255 13.24 11.01 17.04
C ASP A 255 14.77 10.97 16.75
N LEU A 256 15.61 11.13 17.78
CA LEU A 256 17.08 11.14 17.63
C LEU A 256 17.71 9.79 17.97
N VAL A 257 17.10 9.01 18.86
CA VAL A 257 17.55 7.68 19.28
C VAL A 257 16.40 6.69 19.23
N VAL A 258 16.71 5.40 19.11
CA VAL A 258 15.73 4.32 19.07
C VAL A 258 16.01 3.31 20.19
N PRO A 259 15.22 3.35 21.29
CA PRO A 259 15.34 2.38 22.37
C PRO A 259 15.00 0.96 21.95
N VAL A 260 15.83 0.00 22.35
CA VAL A 260 15.67 -1.43 22.04
C VAL A 260 15.36 -2.22 23.29
N PHE A 261 14.26 -2.97 23.22
CA PHE A 261 13.77 -3.89 24.25
C PHE A 261 13.75 -5.32 23.74
N PHE A 262 13.89 -6.27 24.65
CA PHE A 262 13.90 -7.71 24.35
C PHE A 262 12.80 -8.41 25.12
N GLY A 263 12.18 -9.42 24.52
CA GLY A 263 11.15 -10.15 25.24
C GLY A 263 10.51 -11.33 24.52
N VAL A 264 9.52 -11.88 25.20
CA VAL A 264 8.65 -12.96 24.73
C VAL A 264 7.23 -12.56 25.08
N ALA A 265 6.57 -11.85 24.17
CA ALA A 265 5.23 -11.29 24.40
C ALA A 265 4.20 -12.37 24.79
N GLU A 266 4.32 -13.58 24.27
CA GLU A 266 3.46 -14.72 24.64
C GLU A 266 3.50 -15.03 26.14
N GLN A 267 4.64 -14.77 26.79
CA GLN A 267 4.87 -14.98 28.22
C GLN A 267 4.84 -13.69 29.05
N ASP A 268 4.51 -12.54 28.43
CA ASP A 268 4.53 -11.20 29.02
C ASP A 268 5.93 -10.67 29.41
N TYR A 269 6.98 -11.38 28.99
CA TYR A 269 8.38 -11.01 29.28
C TYR A 269 8.79 -9.81 28.42
N GLY A 270 9.44 -8.83 29.04
CA GLY A 270 9.83 -7.57 28.40
C GLY A 270 8.70 -6.56 28.20
N VAL A 271 7.44 -6.97 28.38
CA VAL A 271 6.27 -6.11 28.09
C VAL A 271 6.04 -5.05 29.16
N ARG A 272 6.21 -5.38 30.45
CA ARG A 272 6.06 -4.41 31.55
C ARG A 272 7.10 -3.29 31.50
N PRO A 273 8.41 -3.58 31.30
CA PRO A 273 9.39 -2.52 31.11
C PRO A 273 9.12 -1.66 29.86
N LEU A 274 8.75 -2.28 28.74
CA LEU A 274 8.36 -1.55 27.53
C LEU A 274 7.19 -0.60 27.80
N LEU A 275 6.16 -1.06 28.52
CA LEU A 275 5.04 -0.22 28.92
C LEU A 275 5.46 0.94 29.83
N GLU A 276 6.41 0.71 30.74
CA GLU A 276 6.94 1.76 31.61
C GLU A 276 7.78 2.79 30.82
N ALA A 277 8.56 2.35 29.83
CA ALA A 277 9.26 3.24 28.90
C ALA A 277 8.27 4.09 28.08
N LEU A 278 7.21 3.48 27.54
CA LEU A 278 6.14 4.23 26.88
C LEU A 278 5.45 5.25 27.81
N LEU A 279 5.38 4.95 29.11
CA LEU A 279 4.79 5.85 30.10
C LEU A 279 5.72 7.04 30.42
N ARG A 280 7.04 6.80 30.52
CA ARG A 280 8.02 7.79 30.98
C ARG A 280 8.68 8.56 29.85
N GLU A 281 9.02 7.88 28.76
CA GLU A 281 9.93 8.35 27.72
C GLU A 281 9.19 8.72 26.43
N ALA A 282 8.10 8.03 26.07
CA ALA A 282 7.37 8.36 24.84
C ALA A 282 6.76 9.78 24.89
N PRO A 283 6.76 10.50 23.75
CA PRO A 283 6.30 11.88 23.68
C PRO A 283 4.85 12.03 24.12
N GLU A 284 4.57 13.18 24.73
CA GLU A 284 3.21 13.59 25.03
C GLU A 284 2.50 14.06 23.75
N PRO A 285 1.17 13.89 23.65
CA PRO A 285 0.40 14.29 22.48
C PRO A 285 0.61 15.75 22.06
N GLU A 286 0.82 16.63 23.04
CA GLU A 286 1.14 18.04 22.85
C GLU A 286 2.47 18.22 22.11
N THR A 287 3.53 17.51 22.52
CA THR A 287 4.83 17.52 21.84
C THR A 287 4.69 17.10 20.38
N THR A 288 3.96 16.02 20.11
CA THR A 288 3.68 15.55 18.74
C THR A 288 2.91 16.60 17.94
N ALA A 289 1.88 17.21 18.55
CA ALA A 289 1.07 18.23 17.90
C ALA A 289 1.87 19.50 17.59
N GLU A 290 2.82 19.90 18.43
CA GLU A 290 3.66 21.08 18.26
C GLU A 290 4.53 20.94 17.01
N ARG A 291 5.17 19.78 16.88
CA ARG A 291 5.97 19.42 15.72
C ARG A 291 5.14 19.36 14.44
N ARG A 292 3.95 18.73 14.50
CA ARG A 292 3.09 18.50 13.32
C ARG A 292 2.34 19.75 12.85
N LEU A 293 1.80 20.55 13.78
CA LEU A 293 0.98 21.73 13.47
C LEU A 293 1.79 23.02 13.32
N LYS A 294 3.02 23.07 13.87
CA LYS A 294 3.84 24.29 14.05
C LYS A 294 3.19 25.38 14.92
N ASN A 295 1.87 25.34 15.16
CA ASN A 295 1.13 26.19 16.08
C ASN A 295 -0.12 25.48 16.64
N ILE A 296 -0.04 24.98 17.88
CA ILE A 296 -1.16 24.32 18.56
C ILE A 296 -2.20 25.33 19.07
N LYS A 297 -1.88 26.63 19.15
CA LYS A 297 -2.77 27.60 19.81
C LYS A 297 -4.09 27.76 19.05
N GLY A 298 -5.19 27.71 19.80
CA GLY A 298 -6.55 27.90 19.30
C GLY A 298 -7.54 26.89 19.86
N ASP A 299 -8.81 27.29 19.96
CA ASP A 299 -9.88 26.46 20.51
C ASP A 299 -10.64 25.68 19.42
N THR A 300 -10.40 25.99 18.15
CA THR A 300 -11.04 25.32 17.00
C THR A 300 -10.62 23.85 16.99
N ALA A 301 -11.63 22.98 17.01
CA ALA A 301 -11.41 21.55 16.89
C ALA A 301 -10.75 21.23 15.54
N LEU A 302 -9.63 20.51 15.60
CA LEU A 302 -8.88 20.06 14.43
C LEU A 302 -8.53 18.59 14.65
N ALA A 303 -8.89 17.76 13.70
CA ALA A 303 -8.66 16.33 13.78
C ALA A 303 -8.31 15.76 12.40
N GLN A 304 -7.82 14.53 12.36
CA GLN A 304 -7.47 13.83 11.11
C GLN A 304 -8.03 12.42 11.12
N VAL A 305 -8.61 12.00 10.00
CA VAL A 305 -9.07 10.62 9.82
C VAL A 305 -7.86 9.73 9.54
N LEU A 306 -7.67 8.69 10.34
CA LEU A 306 -6.57 7.73 10.21
C LEU A 306 -6.99 6.44 9.52
N LYS A 307 -8.25 6.03 9.73
CA LYS A 307 -8.82 4.80 9.17
C LYS A 307 -10.34 4.93 9.06
N THR A 308 -10.92 4.32 8.04
CA THR A 308 -12.37 4.21 7.86
C THR A 308 -12.78 2.73 7.83
N TYR A 309 -13.86 2.40 8.52
CA TYR A 309 -14.51 1.10 8.57
C TYR A 309 -15.97 1.24 8.13
N TYR A 310 -16.50 0.28 7.38
CA TYR A 310 -17.94 0.05 7.26
C TYR A 310 -18.35 -1.12 8.13
N THR A 311 -19.17 -0.81 9.13
CA THR A 311 -19.79 -1.82 9.98
C THR A 311 -21.11 -2.28 9.34
N PRO A 312 -21.46 -3.58 9.40
CA PRO A 312 -22.71 -4.09 8.82
C PRO A 312 -23.99 -3.42 9.37
N GLN A 313 -23.94 -2.95 10.62
CA GLN A 313 -25.12 -2.45 11.36
C GLN A 313 -25.06 -0.93 11.63
N GLY A 314 -23.87 -0.32 11.65
CA GLY A 314 -23.64 1.06 12.08
C GLY A 314 -23.21 2.02 10.96
N GLY A 315 -23.03 1.52 9.72
CA GLY A 315 -22.56 2.33 8.61
C GLY A 315 -21.09 2.73 8.76
N LYS A 316 -20.75 3.93 8.28
CA LYS A 316 -19.38 4.46 8.26
C LYS A 316 -18.92 4.87 9.66
N LEU A 317 -17.79 4.31 10.08
CA LEU A 317 -17.09 4.60 11.31
C LEU A 317 -15.64 4.97 10.97
N SER A 318 -15.14 6.09 11.46
CA SER A 318 -13.81 6.61 11.09
C SER A 318 -12.99 6.84 12.35
N LEU A 319 -11.82 6.19 12.45
CA LEU A 319 -10.82 6.44 13.47
C LEU A 319 -10.15 7.78 13.22
N VAL A 320 -10.07 8.62 14.25
CA VAL A 320 -9.69 10.02 14.15
C VAL A 320 -8.75 10.39 15.29
N ARG A 321 -7.65 11.06 14.97
CA ARG A 321 -6.77 11.74 15.93
C ARG A 321 -7.22 13.17 16.13
N VAL A 322 -7.50 13.57 17.38
CA VAL A 322 -7.79 14.97 17.74
C VAL A 322 -6.47 15.70 18.00
N TRP A 323 -6.15 16.69 17.18
CA TRP A 323 -4.91 17.46 17.26
C TRP A 323 -5.05 18.75 18.07
N ARG A 324 -6.24 19.35 18.04
CA ARG A 324 -6.53 20.61 18.75
C ARG A 324 -8.00 20.67 19.13
N GLY A 325 -8.29 21.39 20.22
CA GLY A 325 -9.65 21.60 20.70
C GLY A 325 -10.28 20.35 21.32
N LYS A 326 -11.61 20.28 21.26
CA LYS A 326 -12.40 19.18 21.81
C LYS A 326 -13.45 18.72 20.82
N LEU A 327 -13.76 17.43 20.83
CA LEU A 327 -14.90 16.87 20.10
C LEU A 327 -15.99 16.50 21.10
N THR A 328 -17.22 16.88 20.78
CA THR A 328 -18.42 16.53 21.54
C THR A 328 -19.39 15.77 20.66
N ASP A 329 -20.24 14.92 21.25
CA ASP A 329 -21.26 14.20 20.50
C ASP A 329 -22.13 15.17 19.66
N GLY A 330 -22.36 14.81 18.39
CA GLY A 330 -23.11 15.63 17.44
C GLY A 330 -22.42 16.90 16.95
N ILE A 331 -21.11 17.05 17.13
CA ILE A 331 -20.32 18.18 16.61
C ILE A 331 -20.42 18.26 15.07
N VAL A 332 -20.28 19.47 14.52
CA VAL A 332 -20.25 19.68 13.07
C VAL A 332 -18.80 19.85 12.64
N LEU A 333 -18.33 18.97 11.75
CA LEU A 333 -16.98 18.98 11.19
C LEU A 333 -17.06 19.05 9.66
N ASN A 334 -16.39 20.03 9.05
CA ASN A 334 -16.43 20.31 7.62
C ASN A 334 -17.87 20.37 7.04
N GLY A 335 -18.81 20.94 7.82
CA GLY A 335 -20.22 21.04 7.45
C GLY A 335 -21.05 19.77 7.68
N ILE A 336 -20.46 18.70 8.22
CA ILE A 336 -21.10 17.41 8.46
C ILE A 336 -21.32 17.22 9.95
N ARG A 337 -22.57 16.96 10.34
CA ARG A 337 -22.91 16.64 11.72
C ARG A 337 -22.54 15.19 12.02
N THR A 338 -21.61 14.98 12.94
CA THR A 338 -21.20 13.64 13.36
C THR A 338 -22.31 12.94 14.12
N GLY A 339 -22.26 11.60 14.15
CA GLY A 339 -23.00 10.81 15.13
C GLY A 339 -22.23 10.76 16.46
N GLY A 340 -22.24 9.59 17.09
CA GLY A 340 -21.54 9.31 18.34
C GLY A 340 -20.01 9.22 18.21
N ILE A 341 -19.35 9.40 19.36
CA ILE A 341 -17.91 9.25 19.57
C ILE A 341 -17.67 7.97 20.37
N TYR A 342 -16.70 7.16 19.95
CA TYR A 342 -16.43 5.86 20.55
C TYR A 342 -14.94 5.66 20.82
N ARG A 343 -14.60 5.10 21.99
CA ARG A 343 -13.30 4.44 22.19
C ARG A 343 -13.43 2.99 21.75
N LEU A 344 -12.43 2.49 21.03
CA LEU A 344 -12.45 1.15 20.47
C LEU A 344 -11.65 0.17 21.34
N MET A 345 -12.14 -1.06 21.40
CA MET A 345 -11.45 -2.25 21.89
C MET A 345 -11.70 -3.36 20.87
N GLY A 346 -10.95 -3.31 19.76
CA GLY A 346 -11.26 -4.09 18.57
C GLY A 346 -12.65 -3.73 18.03
N GLN A 347 -13.56 -4.70 17.95
CA GLN A 347 -14.96 -4.48 17.54
C GLN A 347 -15.84 -3.84 18.61
N GLN A 348 -15.44 -3.86 19.88
CA GLN A 348 -16.25 -3.29 20.96
C GLN A 348 -16.14 -1.76 20.94
N GLN A 349 -17.28 -1.09 21.07
CA GLN A 349 -17.40 0.35 21.03
C GLN A 349 -17.89 0.86 22.38
N GLN A 350 -17.07 1.69 23.05
CA GLN A 350 -17.47 2.39 24.26
C GLN A 350 -17.83 3.83 23.91
N SER A 351 -19.12 4.17 24.02
CA SER A 351 -19.61 5.53 23.76
C SER A 351 -19.06 6.54 24.76
N VAL A 352 -18.68 7.72 24.28
CA VAL A 352 -18.20 8.85 25.09
C VAL A 352 -18.84 10.15 24.62
N ASN A 353 -19.13 11.05 25.55
CA ASN A 353 -19.82 12.32 25.22
C ASN A 353 -18.85 13.41 24.72
N GLN A 354 -17.59 13.33 25.15
CA GLN A 354 -16.57 14.31 24.84
C GLN A 354 -15.18 13.67 24.88
N VAL A 355 -14.29 14.12 24.01
CA VAL A 355 -12.85 13.88 24.06
C VAL A 355 -12.05 15.15 23.83
N ASN A 356 -10.83 15.18 24.35
CA ASN A 356 -9.93 16.31 24.24
C ASN A 356 -8.85 16.07 23.17
N ALA A 357 -8.06 17.11 22.88
CA ALA A 357 -6.86 16.98 22.07
C ALA A 357 -5.94 15.89 22.62
N GLY A 358 -5.27 15.19 21.72
CA GLY A 358 -4.38 14.07 22.02
C GLY A 358 -5.06 12.70 22.07
N GLU A 359 -6.38 12.60 22.07
CA GLU A 359 -7.07 11.30 22.00
C GLU A 359 -7.25 10.83 20.55
N ILE A 360 -7.15 9.51 20.35
CA ILE A 360 -7.65 8.82 19.15
C ILE A 360 -8.99 8.15 19.48
N VAL A 361 -10.01 8.45 18.69
CA VAL A 361 -11.38 7.95 18.85
C VAL A 361 -12.01 7.62 17.51
N ALA A 362 -13.09 6.85 17.51
CA ALA A 362 -13.90 6.63 16.34
C ALA A 362 -15.12 7.57 16.30
N LEU A 363 -15.37 8.17 15.15
CA LEU A 363 -16.55 9.00 14.86
C LEU A 363 -17.46 8.28 13.86
N SER A 364 -18.76 8.33 14.11
CA SER A 364 -19.75 7.83 13.14
C SER A 364 -20.29 8.94 12.24
N ARG A 365 -20.79 8.57 11.05
CA ARG A 365 -21.47 9.45 10.08
C ARG A 365 -20.60 10.59 9.50
N LEU A 366 -19.37 10.26 9.09
CA LEU A 366 -18.50 11.17 8.33
C LEU A 366 -18.63 10.93 6.80
N GLU A 367 -19.84 11.12 6.26
CA GLU A 367 -20.08 10.90 4.82
C GLU A 367 -19.22 11.83 3.95
N GLY A 368 -18.64 11.33 2.85
CA GLY A 368 -17.81 12.14 1.95
C GLY A 368 -16.44 12.58 2.49
N ILE A 369 -16.11 12.34 3.76
CA ILE A 369 -14.76 12.56 4.33
C ILE A 369 -13.95 11.27 4.20
N LYS A 370 -12.74 11.34 3.64
CA LYS A 370 -11.89 10.19 3.37
C LYS A 370 -10.81 10.00 4.44
N THR A 371 -10.19 8.82 4.44
CA THR A 371 -8.98 8.56 5.21
C THR A 371 -7.88 9.56 4.83
N GLY A 372 -7.13 10.04 5.81
CA GLY A 372 -6.14 11.10 5.69
C GLY A 372 -6.71 12.53 5.74
N ASP A 373 -8.01 12.74 5.54
CA ASP A 373 -8.59 14.09 5.54
C ASP A 373 -8.44 14.80 6.89
N THR A 374 -8.15 16.09 6.81
CA THR A 374 -8.24 17.01 7.94
C THR A 374 -9.68 17.47 8.13
N ILE A 375 -10.20 17.33 9.34
CA ILE A 375 -11.56 17.72 9.71
C ILE A 375 -11.54 18.77 10.81
N SER A 376 -12.39 19.78 10.70
CA SER A 376 -12.44 20.91 11.62
C SER A 376 -13.85 21.47 11.77
N THR A 377 -14.10 22.17 12.87
CA THR A 377 -15.34 22.96 13.04
C THR A 377 -15.39 24.18 12.11
N GLU A 378 -14.25 24.62 11.58
CA GLU A 378 -14.20 25.61 10.51
C GLU A 378 -14.53 24.95 9.16
N GLN A 379 -15.45 25.53 8.38
CA GLN A 379 -15.89 24.96 7.09
C GLN A 379 -14.73 24.70 6.13
N GLN A 380 -13.70 25.54 6.18
CA GLN A 380 -12.46 25.35 5.44
C GLN A 380 -11.31 25.68 6.38
N SER A 381 -10.73 24.66 7.00
CA SER A 381 -9.56 24.88 7.84
C SER A 381 -8.43 25.46 7.00
N ALA A 382 -7.80 26.53 7.48
CA ALA A 382 -6.56 27.05 6.90
C ALA A 382 -5.40 26.06 7.04
N ILE A 383 -5.49 25.12 7.98
CA ILE A 383 -4.47 24.12 8.27
C ILE A 383 -4.85 22.81 7.60
N LYS A 384 -4.01 22.32 6.70
CA LYS A 384 -4.09 20.96 6.16
C LYS A 384 -2.99 20.13 6.78
N LEU A 385 -3.36 19.06 7.48
CA LEU A 385 -2.41 18.09 7.99
C LEU A 385 -1.86 17.27 6.83
N PRO A 386 -0.57 16.89 6.90
CA PRO A 386 0.02 16.05 5.89
C PRO A 386 -0.63 14.66 5.89
N LYS A 387 -0.58 13.99 4.74
CA LYS A 387 -1.15 12.66 4.53
C LYS A 387 -0.04 11.71 4.09
N ALA A 388 -0.20 10.44 4.41
CA ALA A 388 0.62 9.41 3.79
C ALA A 388 0.40 9.44 2.27
N VAL A 389 1.49 9.26 1.52
CA VAL A 389 1.43 9.14 0.06
C VAL A 389 0.69 7.85 -0.27
N GLU A 390 -0.17 7.91 -1.28
CA GLU A 390 -0.95 6.76 -1.73
C GLU A 390 -0.04 5.81 -2.54
N LEU A 391 -0.01 4.53 -2.17
CA LEU A 391 0.75 3.52 -2.88
C LEU A 391 0.06 3.19 -4.20
N GLU A 392 0.82 3.31 -5.29
CA GLU A 392 0.33 2.95 -6.60
C GLU A 392 0.12 1.44 -6.75
N PRO A 393 -0.91 1.01 -7.49
CA PRO A 393 -1.21 -0.40 -7.62
C PRO A 393 -0.23 -1.15 -8.52
N VAL A 394 0.14 -2.36 -8.09
CA VAL A 394 1.17 -3.21 -8.72
C VAL A 394 0.65 -4.59 -9.12
N TYR A 395 -0.61 -4.89 -8.80
CA TYR A 395 -1.28 -6.16 -9.12
C TYR A 395 -2.74 -5.94 -9.52
N ALA A 396 -3.27 -6.75 -10.42
CA ALA A 396 -4.63 -6.60 -10.95
C ALA A 396 -5.33 -7.93 -11.17
N LEU A 397 -6.66 -7.92 -11.01
CA LEU A 397 -7.57 -8.97 -11.42
C LEU A 397 -8.75 -8.38 -12.18
N ALA A 398 -9.15 -9.01 -13.28
CA ALA A 398 -10.44 -8.76 -13.89
C ALA A 398 -11.52 -9.42 -13.03
N ILE A 399 -12.58 -8.68 -12.70
CA ILE A 399 -13.64 -9.14 -11.81
C ILE A 399 -15.00 -9.09 -12.52
N THR A 400 -15.86 -10.05 -12.24
CA THR A 400 -17.23 -10.07 -12.75
C THR A 400 -18.18 -10.65 -11.69
N PRO A 401 -19.33 -10.03 -11.42
CA PRO A 401 -20.32 -10.62 -10.51
C PRO A 401 -20.76 -12.00 -11.00
N GLU A 402 -20.84 -12.99 -10.10
CA GLU A 402 -21.35 -14.32 -10.45
C GLU A 402 -22.78 -14.27 -11.01
N LYS A 403 -23.55 -13.25 -10.60
CA LYS A 403 -24.93 -13.02 -11.02
C LYS A 403 -25.04 -11.67 -11.73
N ARG A 404 -25.54 -11.68 -12.96
CA ARG A 404 -25.76 -10.44 -13.75
C ARG A 404 -26.61 -9.39 -13.05
N ASN A 405 -27.62 -9.80 -12.27
CA ASN A 405 -28.49 -8.87 -11.54
C ASN A 405 -27.76 -8.09 -10.44
N ASP A 406 -26.55 -8.50 -10.05
CA ASP A 406 -25.76 -7.85 -9.03
C ASP A 406 -24.80 -6.78 -9.60
N GLU A 407 -24.68 -6.64 -10.93
CA GLU A 407 -23.88 -5.59 -11.59
C GLU A 407 -24.26 -4.18 -11.13
N VAL A 408 -25.55 -3.93 -10.91
CA VAL A 408 -26.06 -2.61 -10.46
C VAL A 408 -25.56 -2.22 -9.06
N LYS A 409 -25.12 -3.20 -8.24
CA LYS A 409 -24.59 -2.96 -6.89
C LYS A 409 -23.08 -2.77 -6.88
N LEU A 410 -22.38 -3.22 -7.93
CA LEU A 410 -20.93 -3.29 -8.01
C LEU A 410 -20.26 -1.96 -7.70
N SER A 411 -20.65 -0.90 -8.43
CA SER A 411 -20.07 0.44 -8.28
C SER A 411 -20.19 0.96 -6.83
N SER A 412 -21.35 0.76 -6.20
CA SER A 412 -21.57 1.20 -4.82
C SER A 412 -20.75 0.43 -3.77
N ALA A 413 -20.53 -0.86 -3.99
CA ALA A 413 -19.74 -1.71 -3.09
C ALA A 413 -18.25 -1.42 -3.23
N ILE A 414 -17.75 -1.31 -4.47
CA ILE A 414 -16.37 -0.94 -4.76
C ILE A 414 -16.04 0.43 -4.17
N THR A 415 -16.92 1.44 -4.34
CA THR A 415 -16.69 2.78 -3.75
C THR A 415 -16.45 2.71 -2.24
N LYS A 416 -17.26 1.92 -1.52
CA LYS A 416 -17.08 1.74 -0.06
C LYS A 416 -15.81 0.98 0.28
N LEU A 417 -15.45 -0.01 -0.54
CA LEU A 417 -14.22 -0.77 -0.38
C LEU A 417 -12.97 0.12 -0.54
N LEU A 418 -12.96 1.01 -1.53
CA LEU A 418 -11.90 2.00 -1.75
C LEU A 418 -11.84 3.08 -0.65
N GLU A 419 -12.98 3.39 -0.02
CA GLU A 419 -12.99 4.25 1.17
C GLU A 419 -12.41 3.57 2.41
N GLU A 420 -12.57 2.25 2.54
CA GLU A 420 -11.88 1.48 3.60
C GLU A 420 -10.38 1.38 3.33
N ASP A 421 -10.00 1.05 2.08
CA ASP A 421 -8.61 0.81 1.67
C ASP A 421 -8.24 1.68 0.47
N CYS A 422 -7.44 2.72 0.74
CA CYS A 422 -7.03 3.69 -0.27
C CYS A 422 -5.96 3.16 -1.23
N SER A 423 -5.43 1.94 -1.04
CA SER A 423 -4.47 1.35 -1.98
C SER A 423 -5.13 0.44 -3.03
N LEU A 424 -6.45 0.36 -3.01
CA LEU A 424 -7.25 -0.24 -4.07
C LEU A 424 -7.62 0.81 -5.10
N ALA A 425 -7.59 0.40 -6.37
CA ALA A 425 -8.12 1.18 -7.47
C ALA A 425 -8.98 0.29 -8.35
N TRP A 426 -9.87 0.87 -9.15
CA TRP A 426 -10.61 0.11 -10.14
C TRP A 426 -10.84 0.93 -11.39
N GLU A 427 -10.99 0.25 -12.51
CA GLU A 427 -11.32 0.86 -13.78
C GLU A 427 -12.20 -0.08 -14.62
N GLN A 428 -12.85 0.49 -15.63
CA GLN A 428 -13.43 -0.28 -16.72
C GLN A 428 -12.60 -0.03 -17.97
N HIS A 429 -11.91 -1.06 -18.45
CA HIS A 429 -10.97 -0.92 -19.55
C HIS A 429 -11.71 -0.62 -20.86
N GLY A 430 -11.26 0.40 -21.61
CA GLY A 430 -11.95 0.87 -22.80
C GLY A 430 -12.03 -0.16 -23.94
N ASP A 431 -10.95 -0.93 -24.16
CA ASP A 431 -10.87 -1.90 -25.25
C ASP A 431 -11.42 -3.30 -24.90
N THR A 432 -11.05 -3.86 -23.74
CA THR A 432 -11.47 -5.20 -23.33
C THR A 432 -12.84 -5.21 -22.65
N HIS A 433 -13.33 -4.03 -22.25
CA HIS A 433 -14.57 -3.83 -21.47
C HIS A 433 -14.59 -4.55 -20.12
N GLU A 434 -13.43 -5.04 -19.67
CA GLU A 434 -13.27 -5.70 -18.37
C GLU A 434 -13.31 -4.68 -17.24
N VAL A 435 -13.93 -5.06 -16.12
CA VAL A 435 -13.80 -4.33 -14.86
C VAL A 435 -12.56 -4.86 -14.17
N ILE A 436 -11.55 -4.01 -13.99
CA ILE A 436 -10.26 -4.37 -13.42
C ILE A 436 -10.18 -3.80 -12.01
N LEU A 437 -9.90 -4.68 -11.04
CA LEU A 437 -9.59 -4.31 -9.66
C LEU A 437 -8.08 -4.39 -9.47
N TRP A 438 -7.52 -3.26 -9.06
CA TRP A 438 -6.10 -3.03 -8.83
C TRP A 438 -5.81 -2.99 -7.33
N GLY A 439 -4.64 -3.50 -6.94
CA GLY A 439 -4.19 -3.51 -5.56
C GLY A 439 -2.70 -3.77 -5.43
N GLN A 440 -2.27 -4.15 -4.23
CA GLN A 440 -0.86 -4.28 -3.89
C GLN A 440 -0.30 -5.70 -4.03
N GLY A 441 -1.14 -6.69 -4.28
CA GLY A 441 -0.72 -8.09 -4.41
C GLY A 441 -1.90 -9.05 -4.40
N GLU A 442 -1.60 -10.34 -4.48
CA GLU A 442 -2.63 -11.38 -4.59
C GLU A 442 -3.46 -11.50 -3.31
N ILE A 443 -2.83 -11.48 -2.14
CA ILE A 443 -3.53 -11.66 -0.86
C ILE A 443 -4.44 -10.45 -0.60
N HIS A 444 -3.97 -9.25 -0.91
CA HIS A 444 -4.75 -8.03 -0.77
C HIS A 444 -6.00 -8.07 -1.66
N LEU A 445 -5.88 -8.44 -2.94
CA LEU A 445 -7.07 -8.58 -3.79
C LEU A 445 -7.99 -9.72 -3.33
N GLN A 446 -7.46 -10.84 -2.82
CA GLN A 446 -8.29 -11.90 -2.23
C GLN A 446 -9.08 -11.40 -1.01
N VAL A 447 -8.48 -10.58 -0.14
CA VAL A 447 -9.18 -9.95 1.00
C VAL A 447 -10.26 -8.99 0.52
N ALA A 448 -9.99 -8.20 -0.52
CA ALA A 448 -10.97 -7.33 -1.15
C ALA A 448 -12.17 -8.12 -1.70
N LEU A 449 -11.93 -9.24 -2.38
CA LEU A 449 -12.97 -10.14 -2.90
C LEU A 449 -13.78 -10.81 -1.77
N ASP A 450 -13.12 -11.22 -0.68
CA ASP A 450 -13.80 -11.76 0.51
C ASP A 450 -14.72 -10.72 1.16
N ARG A 451 -14.28 -9.46 1.26
CA ARG A 451 -15.10 -8.35 1.74
C ARG A 451 -16.32 -8.12 0.83
N LEU A 452 -16.13 -8.12 -0.49
CA LEU A 452 -17.24 -8.06 -1.47
C LEU A 452 -18.26 -9.18 -1.25
N ARG A 453 -17.78 -10.42 -1.08
CA ARG A 453 -18.63 -11.58 -0.84
C ARG A 453 -19.36 -11.51 0.50
N ARG A 454 -18.69 -11.16 1.60
CA ARG A 454 -19.23 -11.26 2.96
C ARG A 454 -19.99 -10.02 3.40
N LYS A 455 -19.39 -8.83 3.24
CA LYS A 455 -19.99 -7.56 3.70
C LYS A 455 -21.10 -7.09 2.77
N TYR A 456 -20.94 -7.32 1.46
CA TYR A 456 -21.86 -6.78 0.44
C TYR A 456 -22.70 -7.85 -0.27
N ASN A 457 -22.49 -9.13 0.04
CA ASN A 457 -23.18 -10.27 -0.59
C ASN A 457 -23.00 -10.27 -2.13
N LEU A 458 -21.78 -9.94 -2.59
CA LEU A 458 -21.40 -9.86 -3.99
C LEU A 458 -20.23 -10.83 -4.28
N PRO A 459 -20.51 -12.13 -4.50
CA PRO A 459 -19.49 -13.06 -4.95
C PRO A 459 -19.06 -12.73 -6.39
N MET A 460 -17.76 -12.76 -6.64
CA MET A 460 -17.15 -12.41 -7.92
C MET A 460 -16.42 -13.62 -8.51
N THR A 461 -16.51 -13.80 -9.82
CA THR A 461 -15.54 -14.58 -10.60
C THR A 461 -14.37 -13.68 -10.98
N THR A 462 -13.19 -14.27 -11.11
CA THR A 462 -11.96 -13.53 -11.46
C THR A 462 -11.11 -14.27 -12.49
N HIS A 463 -10.35 -13.50 -13.25
CA HIS A 463 -9.29 -13.98 -14.14
C HIS A 463 -8.23 -12.89 -14.32
N LEU A 464 -7.12 -13.22 -14.98
CA LEU A 464 -6.08 -12.24 -15.27
C LEU A 464 -6.57 -11.25 -16.34
N PRO A 465 -6.38 -9.92 -16.16
CA PRO A 465 -6.78 -8.94 -17.17
C PRO A 465 -6.18 -9.23 -18.54
N GLN A 466 -7.00 -9.04 -19.58
CA GLN A 466 -6.55 -9.18 -20.95
C GLN A 466 -5.60 -8.05 -21.34
N VAL A 467 -4.58 -8.40 -22.12
CA VAL A 467 -3.65 -7.41 -22.67
C VAL A 467 -4.35 -6.71 -23.84
N PRO A 468 -4.38 -5.36 -23.87
CA PRO A 468 -5.07 -4.61 -24.92
C PRO A 468 -4.19 -4.51 -26.18
N TYR A 469 -3.95 -5.65 -26.84
CA TYR A 469 -3.24 -5.68 -28.12
C TYR A 469 -3.96 -4.81 -29.15
N LYS A 470 -3.18 -4.29 -30.10
CA LYS A 470 -3.68 -3.51 -31.24
C LYS A 470 -3.20 -4.12 -32.54
N GLU A 471 -3.86 -3.77 -33.64
CA GLU A 471 -3.41 -4.08 -34.98
C GLU A 471 -2.88 -2.83 -35.67
N THR A 472 -2.03 -3.04 -36.66
CA THR A 472 -1.59 -1.99 -37.57
C THR A 472 -1.15 -2.63 -38.88
N ILE A 473 -0.70 -1.85 -39.85
CA ILE A 473 -0.31 -2.32 -41.17
C ILE A 473 1.15 -1.97 -41.46
N ARG A 474 1.81 -2.74 -42.34
CA ARG A 474 3.21 -2.49 -42.76
C ARG A 474 3.30 -1.91 -44.17
N LYS A 475 2.32 -2.19 -45.04
CA LYS A 475 2.34 -1.79 -46.46
C LYS A 475 1.25 -0.78 -46.79
N THR A 476 1.56 0.07 -47.77
CA THR A 476 0.56 0.96 -48.38
C THR A 476 -0.20 0.19 -49.45
N VAL A 477 -1.53 0.30 -49.45
CA VAL A 477 -2.41 -0.22 -50.49
C VAL A 477 -3.01 0.96 -51.24
N ALA A 478 -2.48 1.22 -52.43
CA ALA A 478 -2.71 2.45 -53.19
C ALA A 478 -4.17 2.65 -53.67
N SER A 479 -4.89 1.56 -53.93
CA SER A 479 -6.28 1.63 -54.36
C SER A 479 -7.03 0.35 -54.02
N VAL A 480 -8.05 0.48 -53.18
CA VAL A 480 -8.93 -0.61 -52.77
C VAL A 480 -10.36 -0.25 -53.09
N HIS A 481 -11.00 -1.11 -53.87
CA HIS A 481 -12.37 -0.91 -54.31
C HIS A 481 -13.37 -1.54 -53.33
N GLY A 482 -14.35 -0.75 -52.89
CA GLY A 482 -15.50 -1.23 -52.14
C GLY A 482 -16.78 -0.79 -52.80
N ARG A 483 -17.59 -1.76 -53.25
CA ARG A 483 -18.88 -1.50 -53.90
C ARG A 483 -20.00 -2.23 -53.18
N TYR A 484 -20.96 -1.46 -52.69
CA TYR A 484 -22.17 -1.96 -52.07
C TYR A 484 -23.37 -1.68 -52.98
N LYS A 485 -23.97 -2.75 -53.53
CA LYS A 485 -25.20 -2.67 -54.33
C LYS A 485 -26.19 -3.69 -53.79
N HIS A 486 -27.27 -3.22 -53.17
CA HIS A 486 -28.33 -4.07 -52.63
C HIS A 486 -29.70 -3.59 -53.07
N GLN A 487 -30.55 -4.54 -53.47
CA GLN A 487 -31.92 -4.27 -53.90
C GLN A 487 -32.84 -5.29 -53.22
N SER A 488 -33.22 -5.00 -51.97
CA SER A 488 -34.41 -5.58 -51.35
C SER A 488 -35.62 -4.82 -51.88
N GLY A 489 -36.84 -5.38 -51.83
CA GLY A 489 -38.03 -4.84 -52.50
C GLY A 489 -38.52 -3.41 -52.13
N GLY A 490 -37.70 -2.56 -51.51
CA GLY A 490 -37.89 -1.13 -51.26
C GLY A 490 -36.85 -0.25 -51.99
N HIS A 491 -36.47 0.90 -51.40
CA HIS A 491 -35.44 1.80 -51.96
C HIS A 491 -34.09 1.06 -52.12
N GLY A 492 -33.48 1.17 -53.30
CA GLY A 492 -32.18 0.56 -53.57
C GLY A 492 -31.08 1.18 -52.72
N GLN A 493 -29.99 0.44 -52.51
CA GLN A 493 -28.80 0.92 -51.82
C GLN A 493 -27.60 0.81 -52.76
N PHE A 494 -26.94 1.95 -53.00
CA PHE A 494 -25.76 2.06 -53.85
C PHE A 494 -24.68 2.93 -53.22
N GLY A 495 -23.51 2.36 -52.97
CA GLY A 495 -22.30 3.07 -52.56
C GLY A 495 -21.08 2.47 -53.24
N ASP A 496 -20.16 3.30 -53.69
CA ASP A 496 -18.97 2.86 -54.43
C ASP A 496 -17.80 3.78 -54.08
N VAL A 497 -16.73 3.21 -53.52
CA VAL A 497 -15.56 3.97 -53.03
C VAL A 497 -14.26 3.30 -53.42
N PHE A 498 -13.23 4.13 -53.63
CA PHE A 498 -11.85 3.73 -53.75
C PHE A 498 -11.05 4.37 -52.62
N LEU A 499 -10.42 3.53 -51.81
CA LEU A 499 -9.63 3.96 -50.66
C LEU A 499 -8.16 3.68 -50.91
N GLU A 500 -7.30 4.64 -50.58
CA GLU A 500 -5.88 4.41 -50.34
C GLU A 500 -5.68 4.21 -48.83
N ILE A 501 -4.96 3.16 -48.44
CA ILE A 501 -4.71 2.81 -47.04
C ILE A 501 -3.19 2.81 -46.82
N LYS A 502 -2.70 3.60 -45.86
CA LYS A 502 -1.26 3.80 -45.63
C LYS A 502 -0.91 3.72 -44.13
N PRO A 503 0.21 3.07 -43.73
CA PRO A 503 0.68 3.12 -42.34
C PRO A 503 1.12 4.52 -41.92
N LEU A 504 0.93 4.83 -40.64
CA LEU A 504 1.46 6.01 -39.97
C LEU A 504 2.54 5.63 -38.96
N PRO A 505 3.38 6.59 -38.51
CA PRO A 505 4.26 6.37 -37.37
C PRO A 505 3.48 5.92 -36.14
N ARG A 506 4.13 5.15 -35.26
CA ARG A 506 3.52 4.64 -34.03
C ARG A 506 3.02 5.78 -33.14
N GLY A 507 1.83 5.61 -32.56
CA GLY A 507 1.20 6.61 -31.70
C GLY A 507 0.55 7.79 -32.44
N THR A 508 0.49 7.75 -33.78
CA THR A 508 -0.20 8.78 -34.57
C THR A 508 -1.73 8.58 -34.53
N GLY A 509 -2.21 7.36 -34.33
CA GLY A 509 -3.64 7.05 -34.31
C GLY A 509 -4.22 6.93 -35.72
N PHE A 510 -5.41 7.50 -35.95
CA PHE A 510 -6.15 7.35 -37.20
C PHE A 510 -6.40 8.70 -37.89
N ASN A 511 -6.02 8.78 -39.17
CA ASN A 511 -6.28 9.95 -40.01
C ASN A 511 -7.17 9.58 -41.20
N PHE A 512 -8.24 10.36 -41.42
CA PHE A 512 -9.07 10.26 -42.61
C PHE A 512 -8.86 11.49 -43.50
N ASN A 513 -8.59 11.28 -44.78
CA ASN A 513 -8.41 12.34 -45.79
C ASN A 513 -9.30 12.07 -47.01
N GLU A 514 -9.53 13.10 -47.83
CA GLU A 514 -10.23 12.98 -49.11
C GLU A 514 -9.51 13.78 -50.20
N THR A 515 -9.43 13.22 -51.40
CA THR A 515 -8.81 13.84 -52.59
C THR A 515 -9.74 13.78 -53.79
N ILE A 516 -11.06 13.78 -53.54
CA ILE A 516 -12.07 13.58 -54.58
C ILE A 516 -12.07 14.74 -55.58
N VAL A 517 -11.93 14.41 -56.87
CA VAL A 517 -12.02 15.36 -57.98
C VAL A 517 -13.36 15.18 -58.71
N GLY A 518 -14.01 16.28 -59.08
CA GLY A 518 -15.19 16.26 -59.96
C GLY A 518 -16.51 15.82 -59.30
N GLY A 519 -16.57 15.68 -57.97
CA GLY A 519 -17.83 15.41 -57.25
C GLY A 519 -18.39 13.99 -57.45
N VAL A 520 -17.54 13.03 -57.86
CA VAL A 520 -17.92 11.62 -58.07
C VAL A 520 -18.42 10.91 -56.80
N VAL A 521 -18.10 11.47 -55.63
CA VAL A 521 -18.76 11.19 -54.36
C VAL A 521 -19.27 12.51 -53.79
N PRO A 522 -20.59 12.72 -53.66
CA PRO A 522 -21.15 13.92 -53.06
C PRO A 522 -20.64 14.15 -51.63
N LYS A 523 -20.29 15.40 -51.29
CA LYS A 523 -19.72 15.77 -49.97
C LYS A 523 -20.56 15.32 -48.78
N GLN A 524 -21.89 15.26 -48.95
CA GLN A 524 -22.84 14.80 -47.93
C GLN A 524 -22.68 13.32 -47.55
N TYR A 525 -22.04 12.49 -48.39
CA TYR A 525 -21.83 11.06 -48.10
C TYR A 525 -20.42 10.73 -47.58
N ILE A 526 -19.47 11.68 -47.65
CA ILE A 526 -18.10 11.51 -47.13
C ILE A 526 -18.09 11.17 -45.62
N PRO A 527 -18.90 11.82 -44.76
CA PRO A 527 -18.98 11.43 -43.35
C PRO A 527 -19.40 9.97 -43.15
N GLY A 528 -20.27 9.44 -44.03
CA GLY A 528 -20.66 8.03 -44.02
C GLY A 528 -19.50 7.09 -44.35
N VAL A 529 -18.63 7.48 -45.29
CA VAL A 529 -17.39 6.74 -45.63
C VAL A 529 -16.45 6.73 -44.43
N GLU A 530 -16.16 7.89 -43.83
CA GLU A 530 -15.29 7.99 -42.66
C GLU A 530 -15.83 7.16 -41.49
N MET A 531 -17.13 7.25 -41.20
CA MET A 531 -17.78 6.46 -40.16
C MET A 531 -17.65 4.96 -40.43
N GLY A 532 -17.82 4.53 -41.68
CA GLY A 532 -17.64 3.14 -42.09
C GLY A 532 -16.20 2.63 -41.87
N VAL A 533 -15.21 3.49 -42.13
CA VAL A 533 -13.80 3.21 -41.83
C VAL A 533 -13.59 3.11 -40.32
N ARG A 534 -14.01 4.12 -39.53
CA ARG A 534 -13.82 4.15 -38.06
C ARG A 534 -14.41 2.92 -37.37
N GLU A 535 -15.57 2.47 -37.81
CA GLU A 535 -16.20 1.26 -37.28
C GLU A 535 -15.49 -0.03 -37.69
N PHE A 536 -14.80 -0.07 -38.84
CA PHE A 536 -13.96 -1.20 -39.19
C PHE A 536 -12.72 -1.26 -38.29
N LEU A 537 -12.17 -0.10 -37.91
CA LEU A 537 -10.97 -0.02 -37.07
C LEU A 537 -11.17 -0.55 -35.65
N THR A 538 -12.41 -0.74 -35.18
CA THR A 538 -12.62 -1.32 -33.83
C THR A 538 -12.31 -2.82 -33.78
N HIS A 539 -12.33 -3.52 -34.92
CA HIS A 539 -12.05 -4.95 -34.99
C HIS A 539 -11.40 -5.33 -36.32
N GLY A 540 -10.07 -5.44 -36.31
CA GLY A 540 -9.27 -5.83 -37.46
C GLY A 540 -9.28 -7.33 -37.75
N PRO A 541 -8.62 -7.75 -38.84
CA PRO A 541 -8.56 -9.15 -39.25
C PRO A 541 -7.84 -10.07 -38.26
N LEU A 542 -7.00 -9.55 -37.35
CA LEU A 542 -6.36 -10.34 -36.29
C LEU A 542 -7.21 -10.36 -34.99
N GLY A 543 -8.34 -9.66 -34.96
CA GLY A 543 -9.31 -9.64 -33.88
C GLY A 543 -9.17 -8.48 -32.88
N PHE A 544 -8.36 -7.45 -33.17
CA PHE A 544 -8.08 -6.33 -32.27
C PHE A 544 -8.28 -4.96 -32.93
N PRO A 545 -8.40 -3.87 -32.16
CA PRO A 545 -8.54 -2.52 -32.73
C PRO A 545 -7.31 -2.12 -33.54
N ILE A 546 -7.53 -1.55 -34.74
CA ILE A 546 -6.47 -1.13 -35.65
C ILE A 546 -6.10 0.34 -35.39
N VAL A 547 -4.80 0.62 -35.30
CA VAL A 547 -4.21 1.95 -35.05
C VAL A 547 -3.06 2.26 -36.02
N ASP A 548 -2.64 3.52 -36.01
CA ASP A 548 -1.50 4.06 -36.76
C ASP A 548 -1.64 3.87 -38.28
N LEU A 549 -2.75 4.35 -38.83
CA LEU A 549 -2.97 4.35 -40.28
C LEU A 549 -3.76 5.57 -40.77
N ALA A 550 -3.53 5.90 -42.04
CA ALA A 550 -4.29 6.88 -42.78
C ALA A 550 -5.14 6.21 -43.86
N VAL A 551 -6.38 6.64 -43.99
CA VAL A 551 -7.27 6.25 -45.09
C VAL A 551 -7.63 7.49 -45.89
N THR A 552 -7.32 7.47 -47.19
CA THR A 552 -7.65 8.55 -48.12
C THR A 552 -8.72 8.08 -49.10
N LEU A 553 -9.86 8.77 -49.13
CA LEU A 553 -10.87 8.58 -50.17
C LEU A 553 -10.37 9.22 -51.47
N THR A 554 -10.07 8.41 -52.48
CA THR A 554 -9.44 8.85 -53.74
C THR A 554 -10.41 8.89 -54.92
N ASN A 555 -11.40 8.00 -54.96
CA ASN A 555 -12.39 7.94 -56.04
C ASN A 555 -13.69 7.25 -55.58
N GLY A 556 -14.70 7.20 -56.42
CA GLY A 556 -15.96 6.51 -56.15
C GLY A 556 -17.02 6.76 -57.20
N SER A 557 -18.24 6.28 -56.96
CA SER A 557 -19.41 6.61 -57.77
C SER A 557 -20.70 6.61 -56.94
N TYR A 558 -21.73 7.30 -57.41
CA TYR A 558 -23.03 7.37 -56.75
C TYR A 558 -24.18 7.20 -57.74
N HIS A 559 -25.37 6.86 -57.23
CA HIS A 559 -26.61 6.79 -57.98
C HIS A 559 -27.60 7.81 -57.39
N ASN A 560 -28.26 8.60 -58.24
CA ASN A 560 -29.10 9.72 -57.79
C ASN A 560 -30.26 9.32 -56.85
N VAL A 561 -30.75 8.09 -56.97
CA VAL A 561 -31.93 7.61 -56.21
C VAL A 561 -31.55 6.60 -55.12
N ASP A 562 -30.55 5.77 -55.39
CA ASP A 562 -30.23 4.62 -54.53
C ASP A 562 -29.04 4.89 -53.60
N SER A 563 -28.33 6.01 -53.76
CA SER A 563 -27.24 6.36 -52.86
C SER A 563 -27.72 6.99 -51.56
N SER A 564 -27.15 6.50 -50.47
CA SER A 564 -27.37 7.02 -49.13
C SER A 564 -26.06 6.97 -48.35
N GLU A 565 -25.98 7.76 -47.27
CA GLU A 565 -24.84 7.75 -46.35
C GLU A 565 -24.56 6.34 -45.82
N GLN A 566 -25.61 5.58 -45.50
CA GLN A 566 -25.52 4.19 -45.07
C GLN A 566 -24.94 3.27 -46.15
N ALA A 567 -25.28 3.47 -47.42
CA ALA A 567 -24.72 2.67 -48.51
C ALA A 567 -23.21 2.94 -48.70
N PHE A 568 -22.78 4.20 -48.58
CA PHE A 568 -21.37 4.58 -48.63
C PHE A 568 -20.58 4.07 -47.42
N LYS A 569 -21.20 4.05 -46.24
CA LYS A 569 -20.67 3.42 -45.03
C LYS A 569 -20.39 1.93 -45.22
N GLN A 570 -21.33 1.19 -45.81
CA GLN A 570 -21.12 -0.24 -46.12
C GLN A 570 -20.06 -0.45 -47.20
N ALA A 571 -20.04 0.40 -48.24
CA ALA A 571 -19.01 0.35 -49.28
C ALA A 571 -17.59 0.56 -48.69
N ALA A 572 -17.44 1.50 -47.76
CA ALA A 572 -16.18 1.74 -47.04
C ALA A 572 -15.74 0.53 -46.21
N ARG A 573 -16.66 -0.09 -45.46
CA ARG A 573 -16.37 -1.32 -44.70
C ARG A 573 -15.89 -2.47 -45.61
N LEU A 574 -16.53 -2.66 -46.77
CA LEU A 574 -16.12 -3.67 -47.76
C LEU A 574 -14.73 -3.38 -48.36
N ALA A 575 -14.44 -2.11 -48.64
CA ALA A 575 -13.10 -1.69 -49.07
C ALA A 575 -12.07 -2.03 -47.98
N MET A 576 -12.32 -1.67 -46.71
CA MET A 576 -11.40 -1.98 -45.61
C MET A 576 -11.20 -3.49 -45.42
N GLN A 577 -12.28 -4.28 -45.48
CA GLN A 577 -12.23 -5.75 -45.37
C GLN A 577 -11.36 -6.40 -46.44
N THR A 578 -11.33 -5.82 -47.63
CA THR A 578 -10.52 -6.31 -48.75
C THR A 578 -9.10 -5.75 -48.71
N GLY A 579 -8.94 -4.50 -48.23
CA GLY A 579 -7.70 -3.74 -48.27
C GLY A 579 -6.72 -4.06 -47.15
N ILE A 580 -7.19 -4.19 -45.91
CA ILE A 580 -6.32 -4.41 -44.76
C ILE A 580 -5.51 -5.72 -44.86
N PRO A 581 -6.08 -6.87 -45.30
CA PRO A 581 -5.28 -8.08 -45.50
C PRO A 581 -4.12 -7.92 -46.51
N GLN A 582 -4.26 -7.03 -47.50
CA GLN A 582 -3.21 -6.72 -48.49
C GLN A 582 -2.13 -5.78 -47.93
N ALA A 583 -2.43 -5.09 -46.83
CA ALA A 583 -1.55 -4.12 -46.18
C ALA A 583 -0.56 -4.77 -45.18
N GLU A 584 -0.53 -6.11 -45.11
CA GLU A 584 0.25 -6.90 -44.15
C GLU A 584 -0.01 -6.47 -42.70
N PRO A 585 -1.18 -6.84 -42.14
CA PRO A 585 -1.52 -6.50 -40.78
C PRO A 585 -0.56 -7.19 -39.79
N THR A 586 -0.18 -6.48 -38.74
CA THR A 586 0.69 -6.97 -37.68
C THR A 586 0.16 -6.58 -36.31
N LEU A 587 0.48 -7.39 -35.31
CA LEU A 587 0.03 -7.23 -33.93
C LEU A 587 0.99 -6.31 -33.17
N LEU A 588 0.43 -5.42 -32.37
CA LEU A 588 1.12 -4.52 -31.46
C LEU A 588 0.78 -4.87 -30.02
N GLU A 589 1.79 -4.85 -29.16
CA GLU A 589 1.63 -4.92 -27.70
C GLU A 589 1.99 -3.57 -27.04
N PRO A 590 1.30 -3.21 -25.95
CA PRO A 590 1.68 -2.07 -25.13
C PRO A 590 2.97 -2.36 -24.34
N ILE A 591 3.89 -1.42 -24.43
CA ILE A 591 5.14 -1.38 -23.67
C ILE A 591 4.99 -0.35 -22.55
N LEU A 592 5.33 -0.77 -21.35
CA LEU A 592 5.34 0.06 -20.17
C LEU A 592 6.76 0.50 -19.85
N ARG A 593 6.91 1.71 -19.34
CA ARG A 593 8.11 2.11 -18.60
C ARG A 593 7.92 1.71 -17.14
N VAL A 594 8.85 0.94 -16.60
CA VAL A 594 8.82 0.42 -15.24
C VAL A 594 10.06 0.90 -14.49
N GLU A 595 9.85 1.37 -13.26
CA GLU A 595 10.93 1.79 -12.35
C GLU A 595 10.87 0.93 -11.09
N VAL A 596 11.81 -0.01 -10.99
CA VAL A 596 11.87 -0.99 -9.89
C VAL A 596 12.78 -0.47 -8.78
N THR A 597 12.24 -0.36 -7.57
CA THR A 597 13.00 -0.04 -6.35
C THR A 597 13.32 -1.33 -5.60
N THR A 598 14.60 -1.56 -5.29
CA THR A 598 15.07 -2.78 -4.61
C THR A 598 16.34 -2.53 -3.78
N PRO A 599 16.61 -3.30 -2.71
CA PRO A 599 17.90 -3.25 -2.04
C PRO A 599 19.04 -3.63 -3.00
N SER A 600 20.20 -2.96 -2.88
CA SER A 600 21.33 -3.11 -3.80
C SER A 600 21.86 -4.56 -3.84
N GLU A 601 21.66 -5.35 -2.78
CA GLU A 601 22.02 -6.77 -2.71
C GLU A 601 21.23 -7.64 -3.70
N PHE A 602 20.05 -7.18 -4.14
CA PHE A 602 19.16 -7.90 -5.05
C PHE A 602 19.20 -7.37 -6.49
N THR A 603 19.88 -6.26 -6.77
CA THR A 603 19.91 -5.59 -8.09
C THR A 603 20.24 -6.54 -9.22
N SER A 604 21.28 -7.38 -9.08
CA SER A 604 21.66 -8.36 -10.11
C SER A 604 20.55 -9.38 -10.42
N LYS A 605 19.80 -9.83 -9.40
CA LYS A 605 18.68 -10.77 -9.56
C LYS A 605 17.48 -10.09 -10.20
N VAL A 606 17.20 -8.84 -9.84
CA VAL A 606 16.10 -8.06 -10.43
C VAL A 606 16.37 -7.77 -11.91
N LEU A 607 17.61 -7.43 -12.29
CA LEU A 607 18.01 -7.27 -13.70
C LEU A 607 17.80 -8.57 -14.51
N GLN A 608 18.10 -9.73 -13.91
CA GLN A 608 17.83 -11.03 -14.53
C GLN A 608 16.33 -11.31 -14.67
N LEU A 609 15.52 -10.98 -13.66
CA LEU A 609 14.07 -11.12 -13.71
C LEU A 609 13.46 -10.29 -14.86
N LEU A 610 13.83 -9.01 -14.96
CA LEU A 610 13.38 -8.13 -16.03
C LEU A 610 13.79 -8.66 -17.41
N SER A 611 15.05 -9.04 -17.58
CA SER A 611 15.55 -9.59 -18.85
C SER A 611 14.85 -10.90 -19.24
N GLY A 612 14.56 -11.75 -18.26
CA GLY A 612 13.81 -13.00 -18.46
C GLY A 612 12.36 -12.78 -18.92
N ARG A 613 11.81 -11.60 -18.61
CA ARG A 613 10.46 -11.15 -18.96
C ARG A 613 10.43 -10.23 -20.18
N ARG A 614 11.39 -10.38 -21.10
CA ARG A 614 11.54 -9.54 -22.32
C ARG A 614 11.72 -8.04 -22.02
N GLY A 615 12.12 -7.70 -20.80
CA GLY A 615 12.38 -6.33 -20.41
C GLY A 615 13.66 -5.80 -21.05
N GLN A 616 13.61 -4.56 -21.53
CA GLN A 616 14.78 -3.83 -22.00
C GLN A 616 15.26 -2.88 -20.90
N ILE A 617 16.42 -3.17 -20.32
CA ILE A 617 17.03 -2.33 -19.29
C ILE A 617 17.50 -1.01 -19.91
N LEU A 618 17.07 0.11 -19.32
CA LEU A 618 17.49 1.46 -19.68
C LEU A 618 18.68 1.92 -18.85
N GLY A 619 18.70 1.54 -17.57
CA GLY A 619 19.76 1.85 -16.64
C GLY A 619 19.37 1.45 -15.21
N TYR A 620 20.32 1.59 -14.29
CA TYR A 620 20.06 1.53 -12.86
C TYR A 620 21.01 2.48 -12.14
N GLU A 621 20.55 3.02 -11.01
CA GLU A 621 21.32 3.94 -10.18
C GLU A 621 20.97 3.75 -8.69
N GLY A 622 21.92 4.05 -7.81
CA GLY A 622 21.68 4.08 -6.37
C GLY A 622 20.82 5.27 -5.98
N ARG A 623 19.91 5.08 -5.03
CA ARG A 623 19.03 6.15 -4.52
C ARG A 623 19.78 7.08 -3.58
N ASN A 624 19.69 8.38 -3.86
CA ASN A 624 20.27 9.41 -3.00
C ASN A 624 19.51 9.58 -1.68
N ASP A 625 18.21 9.31 -1.69
CA ASP A 625 17.31 9.48 -0.54
C ASP A 625 17.19 8.21 0.31
N TRP A 626 17.76 7.09 -0.13
CA TRP A 626 17.71 5.82 0.58
C TRP A 626 18.97 4.99 0.33
N GLN A 627 19.92 5.05 1.27
CA GLN A 627 21.19 4.34 1.17
C GLN A 627 20.98 2.82 1.11
N GLY A 628 21.74 2.14 0.25
CA GLY A 628 21.65 0.68 0.06
C GLY A 628 20.47 0.22 -0.80
N TRP A 629 19.82 1.14 -1.50
CA TRP A 629 18.72 0.87 -2.43
C TRP A 629 19.02 1.41 -3.82
N ASP A 630 18.62 0.64 -4.83
CA ASP A 630 18.78 0.99 -6.23
C ASP A 630 17.41 1.20 -6.90
N ASN A 631 17.38 2.09 -7.89
CA ASN A 631 16.28 2.21 -8.86
C ASN A 631 16.73 1.64 -10.21
N ILE A 632 15.91 0.78 -10.81
CA ILE A 632 16.17 0.15 -12.11
C ILE A 632 15.07 0.57 -13.08
N SER A 633 15.45 1.28 -14.14
CA SER A 633 14.53 1.68 -15.20
C SER A 633 14.57 0.70 -16.36
N ALA A 634 13.41 0.25 -16.81
CA ALA A 634 13.29 -0.67 -17.94
C ALA A 634 12.00 -0.44 -18.74
N TYR A 635 12.03 -0.82 -20.02
CA TYR A 635 10.80 -1.09 -20.75
C TYR A 635 10.36 -2.53 -20.53
N LEU A 636 9.07 -2.76 -20.31
CA LEU A 636 8.51 -4.09 -20.09
C LEU A 636 7.17 -4.21 -20.82
N PRO A 637 6.94 -5.25 -21.64
CA PRO A 637 5.62 -5.47 -22.24
C PRO A 637 4.56 -5.71 -21.17
N GLN A 638 3.36 -5.12 -21.32
CA GLN A 638 2.29 -5.27 -20.33
C GLN A 638 1.88 -6.73 -20.11
N ALA A 639 1.99 -7.58 -21.14
CA ALA A 639 1.78 -9.01 -21.05
C ALA A 639 2.68 -9.70 -20.01
N GLU A 640 3.85 -9.12 -19.73
CA GLU A 640 4.86 -9.63 -18.82
C GLU A 640 4.77 -9.01 -17.41
N MET A 641 3.82 -8.10 -17.18
CA MET A 641 3.54 -7.53 -15.86
C MET A 641 2.81 -8.50 -14.95
N GLN A 642 2.10 -9.48 -15.52
CA GLN A 642 1.35 -10.46 -14.76
C GLN A 642 2.29 -11.21 -13.80
N ASN A 643 1.94 -11.21 -12.52
CA ASN A 643 2.73 -11.78 -11.41
C ASN A 643 4.14 -11.19 -11.22
N PHE A 644 4.50 -10.10 -11.92
CA PHE A 644 5.83 -9.50 -11.79
C PHE A 644 6.13 -9.07 -10.34
N ILE A 645 5.16 -8.43 -9.66
CA ILE A 645 5.31 -8.05 -8.25
C ILE A 645 5.53 -9.26 -7.33
N VAL A 646 4.87 -10.39 -7.61
CA VAL A 646 4.95 -11.61 -6.78
C VAL A 646 6.35 -12.18 -6.85
N GLU A 647 6.90 -12.30 -8.07
CA GLU A 647 8.28 -12.77 -8.28
C GLU A 647 9.31 -11.79 -7.75
N LEU A 648 9.12 -10.48 -7.98
CA LEU A 648 9.99 -9.44 -7.46
C LEU A 648 10.10 -9.54 -5.94
N ARG A 649 8.95 -9.54 -5.24
CA ARG A 649 8.92 -9.65 -3.78
C ARG A 649 9.48 -10.98 -3.29
N SER A 650 9.24 -12.09 -4.00
CA SER A 650 9.86 -13.37 -3.65
C SER A 650 11.39 -13.30 -3.69
N LEU A 651 11.95 -12.63 -4.71
CA LEU A 651 13.41 -12.46 -4.85
C LEU A 651 14.01 -11.53 -3.80
N THR A 652 13.26 -10.49 -3.41
CA THR A 652 13.75 -9.39 -2.55
C THR A 652 13.21 -9.48 -1.13
N LEU A 653 12.84 -10.67 -0.64
CA LEU A 653 12.30 -10.88 0.72
C LEU A 653 11.09 -10.00 1.07
N GLY A 654 10.26 -9.68 0.10
CA GLY A 654 9.02 -8.92 0.26
C GLY A 654 9.14 -7.41 0.04
N VAL A 655 10.36 -6.85 -0.05
CA VAL A 655 10.52 -5.39 0.04
C VAL A 655 10.64 -4.64 -1.29
N GLY A 656 10.85 -5.36 -2.39
CA GLY A 656 10.90 -4.78 -3.73
C GLY A 656 9.51 -4.31 -4.18
N SER A 657 9.48 -3.18 -4.89
CA SER A 657 8.28 -2.62 -5.50
C SER A 657 8.64 -1.94 -6.82
N PHE A 658 7.64 -1.54 -7.60
CA PHE A 658 7.88 -0.78 -8.82
C PHE A 658 6.77 0.25 -9.07
N HIS A 659 7.14 1.28 -9.82
CA HIS A 659 6.24 2.22 -10.49
C HIS A 659 6.13 1.83 -11.97
N TRP A 660 5.00 2.13 -12.61
CA TRP A 660 4.83 1.86 -14.03
C TRP A 660 3.92 2.89 -14.72
N GLU A 661 4.23 3.18 -15.97
CA GLU A 661 3.41 4.01 -16.86
C GLU A 661 3.41 3.45 -18.28
N TYR A 662 2.37 3.74 -19.06
CA TYR A 662 2.35 3.41 -20.49
C TYR A 662 3.38 4.27 -21.24
N ASP A 663 4.16 3.66 -22.13
CA ASP A 663 5.14 4.37 -22.96
C ASP A 663 4.71 4.37 -24.44
N HIS A 664 4.66 3.20 -25.09
CA HIS A 664 4.33 3.10 -26.52
C HIS A 664 3.78 1.73 -26.93
N LEU A 665 3.40 1.61 -28.21
CA LEU A 665 3.07 0.33 -28.85
C LEU A 665 4.24 -0.19 -29.68
N GLN A 666 4.56 -1.47 -29.52
CA GLN A 666 5.62 -2.16 -30.24
C GLN A 666 5.08 -3.40 -30.96
N GLU A 667 5.69 -3.78 -32.08
CA GLU A 667 5.35 -5.03 -32.78
C GLU A 667 5.66 -6.26 -31.93
N VAL A 668 4.67 -7.15 -31.83
CA VAL A 668 4.80 -8.42 -31.12
C VAL A 668 5.73 -9.35 -31.90
N PRO A 669 6.69 -10.03 -31.26
CA PRO A 669 7.52 -11.03 -31.93
C PRO A 669 6.69 -12.11 -32.62
N GLU A 670 7.03 -12.49 -33.85
CA GLU A 670 6.17 -13.34 -34.71
C GLU A 670 5.68 -14.63 -34.04
N LYS A 671 6.57 -15.36 -33.37
CA LYS A 671 6.22 -16.60 -32.64
C LYS A 671 5.20 -16.40 -31.52
N LEU A 672 5.21 -15.22 -30.89
CA LEU A 672 4.26 -14.86 -29.84
C LEU A 672 2.94 -14.39 -30.46
N ALA A 673 3.01 -13.59 -31.54
CA ALA A 673 1.83 -13.12 -32.26
C ALA A 673 0.94 -14.29 -32.72
N GLU A 674 1.52 -15.34 -33.30
CA GLU A 674 0.78 -16.55 -33.70
C GLU A 674 0.00 -17.17 -32.52
N ARG A 675 0.63 -17.27 -31.35
CA ARG A 675 -0.02 -17.84 -30.15
C ARG A 675 -1.16 -16.98 -29.66
N VAL A 676 -0.98 -15.66 -29.61
CA VAL A 676 -2.00 -14.70 -29.19
C VAL A 676 -3.22 -14.79 -30.11
N ILE A 677 -3.00 -14.76 -31.43
CA ILE A 677 -4.06 -14.87 -32.44
C ILE A 677 -4.82 -16.20 -32.30
N HIS A 678 -4.12 -17.32 -32.12
CA HIS A 678 -4.75 -18.63 -31.91
C HIS A 678 -5.59 -18.71 -30.63
N SER A 679 -5.11 -18.13 -29.53
CA SER A 679 -5.86 -18.12 -28.26
C SER A 679 -7.15 -17.28 -28.35
N ASN A 680 -7.10 -16.14 -29.04
CA ASN A 680 -8.26 -15.27 -29.24
C ASN A 680 -9.32 -15.93 -30.14
N GLY A 681 -8.89 -16.65 -31.19
CA GLY A 681 -9.79 -17.35 -32.13
C GLY A 681 -10.59 -18.50 -31.51
N ASN A 682 -10.12 -19.11 -30.43
CA ASN A 682 -10.83 -20.20 -29.72
C ASN A 682 -11.81 -19.70 -28.64
N GLY A 683 -11.67 -18.45 -28.16
CA GLY A 683 -12.56 -17.86 -27.15
C GLY A 683 -13.95 -17.51 -27.67
N GLY A 684 -14.10 -17.29 -28.98
CA GLY A 684 -15.38 -16.91 -29.61
C GLY A 684 -16.36 -18.06 -29.87
N ASN A 685 -15.92 -19.32 -29.83
CA ASN A 685 -16.74 -20.49 -30.20
C ASN A 685 -17.21 -21.34 -29.00
N GLY A 686 -17.06 -20.86 -27.76
CA GLY A 686 -17.38 -21.62 -26.54
C GLY A 686 -18.85 -21.58 -26.06
N ASN A 687 -19.68 -20.68 -26.58
CA ASN A 687 -21.11 -20.61 -26.21
C ASN A 687 -21.98 -21.29 -27.26
N GLY A 688 -22.01 -22.62 -27.24
CA GLY A 688 -22.80 -23.41 -28.16
C GLY A 688 -22.77 -24.90 -27.89
N LYS A 689 -23.08 -25.31 -26.65
CA LYS A 689 -23.77 -26.57 -26.34
C LYS A 689 -24.40 -26.53 -24.97
#